data_AF-A0A146KE60-F1
#
_entry.id   AF-A0A146KE60-F1
#
_cell.length_a   1.000
_cell.length_b   1.000
_cell.length_c   1.000
_cell.angle_alpha   90.00
_cell.angle_beta   90.00
_cell.angle_gamma   90.00
#
_symmetry.space_group_name_H-M   'P 1'
#
loop_
_entity.id
_entity.type
_entity.pdbx_description
1 polymer ?
#
loop_
_entity_poly.entity_id
_entity_poly.type
_entity_poly.pdbx_seq_one_letter_code
_entity_poly.pdbx_strand_id
1 'polypeptide(L)'
;QSQQLQLPVHKTIERADAIKQLEQEGIFAPLRNHHYDRILLISNLPPIKKDETAESTHKKMMKVIVQKMVIMVMPEGFKKNMIDLHPEGRTCILRFPTSEIAAKFKKQFEYVNDSSLMMFGPDYQIKIDTYQYYDQLSRLQKPIKQENQSFKQISLDGRQNHLTEEDVISQLALVSSTKVQLANFQQALGYQETLLLPFSEQFQFTPKGTFMYTTTQQAKKICELNFYLDEESVFKITFAEPVDGCYVSENENFVVGFIQKEFQNVQLYKALVYSLCEEQKIFETEFCQMNDFLKLENQLRFNATDDYFYQIDGFQLKLFQINTVDGLLTQKLKSELTLKNIHAMEWAPTRSFLAVFQKSKQDAPSQFTVFDLFQQERNMRVISRTFYVEQIKLLWQASGEWVSVITDTKQNTQIMNYQMKGDFPSSSTKFPAGSKIKDFQYSTDNKYCVCLVSSRQQQKPAVYIQQVNTDLPPQKIISLEAEKIFFCPQTNVFVIVSGGAMSQTVSFVDAVKKCYLASYDFNIKSMEFDFYGRYLAILDKQDSKTWLNIIDCVGTCLYVKQVNKVEKVVWRPEDREMLKVSQEGSLYEKRIDQLKEQNSEKVKQKYERLYKQYKEAFECKEEVEFGLKQKQKQVELVRTVYREYEQEYAEVVVTAIQKLNETTAQVQLDELNELFE
;
A
#
# COMPACT_ATOMS: atom_id res chain seq x y z
N GLN A 1 13.78 27.66 -34.54
CA GLN A 1 14.69 26.53 -34.86
C GLN A 1 14.58 25.46 -33.77
N SER A 2 13.38 24.95 -33.54
CA SER A 2 13.05 23.96 -32.50
C SER A 2 12.49 22.73 -33.20
N GLN A 3 13.36 21.80 -33.60
CA GLN A 3 12.93 20.49 -34.07
C GLN A 3 12.63 19.61 -32.85
N GLN A 4 11.35 19.27 -32.71
CA GLN A 4 10.81 18.35 -31.72
C GLN A 4 11.43 16.95 -31.87
N LEU A 5 11.99 16.42 -30.78
CA LEU A 5 12.34 15.01 -30.65
C LEU A 5 11.06 14.23 -30.29
N GLN A 6 10.27 13.88 -31.30
CA GLN A 6 9.22 12.86 -31.16
C GLN A 6 9.86 11.49 -30.83
N LEU A 7 9.16 10.73 -29.98
CA LEU A 7 9.54 9.42 -29.41
C LEU A 7 10.01 8.40 -30.48
N PRO A 8 10.91 7.45 -30.14
CA PRO A 8 11.44 6.46 -31.09
C PRO A 8 10.36 5.58 -31.71
N VAL A 9 9.33 5.18 -30.94
CA VAL A 9 8.32 4.19 -31.36
C VAL A 9 7.39 4.75 -32.44
N HIS A 10 6.97 6.01 -32.32
CA HIS A 10 6.13 6.66 -33.34
C HIS A 10 6.89 6.80 -34.68
N LYS A 11 8.18 7.15 -34.62
CA LYS A 11 9.05 7.20 -35.81
C LYS A 11 9.28 5.82 -36.41
N THR A 12 9.34 4.75 -35.61
CA THR A 12 9.49 3.37 -36.08
C THR A 12 8.28 2.90 -36.88
N ILE A 13 7.06 3.31 -36.48
CA ILE A 13 5.79 2.99 -37.17
C ILE A 13 5.63 3.83 -38.44
N GLU A 14 5.84 5.16 -38.37
CA GLU A 14 5.88 6.03 -39.55
C GLU A 14 6.88 5.53 -40.59
N ARG A 15 8.00 4.93 -40.16
CA ARG A 15 8.98 4.32 -41.06
C ARG A 15 8.51 3.01 -41.69
N ALA A 16 7.73 2.17 -40.99
CA ALA A 16 7.22 0.92 -41.54
C ALA A 16 6.10 1.17 -42.56
N ASP A 17 5.21 2.12 -42.23
CA ASP A 17 4.17 2.58 -43.15
C ASP A 17 4.78 3.37 -44.31
N ALA A 18 5.84 4.16 -44.08
CA ALA A 18 6.63 4.75 -45.16
C ALA A 18 7.28 3.68 -46.04
N ILE A 19 7.84 2.59 -45.50
CA ILE A 19 8.41 1.51 -46.33
C ILE A 19 7.31 0.84 -47.16
N LYS A 20 6.14 0.54 -46.59
CA LYS A 20 5.00 -0.02 -47.34
C LYS A 20 4.44 0.97 -48.36
N GLN A 21 4.41 2.26 -48.04
CA GLN A 21 4.01 3.32 -48.96
C GLN A 21 5.01 3.45 -50.12
N LEU A 22 6.31 3.35 -49.84
CA LEU A 22 7.37 3.38 -50.85
C LEU A 22 7.39 2.11 -51.71
N GLU A 23 6.96 0.96 -51.17
CA GLU A 23 6.67 -0.23 -51.97
C GLU A 23 5.47 0.02 -52.90
N GLN A 24 4.41 0.67 -52.41
CA GLN A 24 3.23 1.04 -53.22
C GLN A 24 3.56 2.09 -54.29
N GLU A 25 4.46 3.03 -53.99
CA GLU A 25 4.97 4.05 -54.91
C GLU A 25 6.03 3.49 -55.88
N GLY A 26 6.39 2.20 -55.76
CA GLY A 26 7.36 1.53 -56.64
C GLY A 26 8.81 1.95 -56.42
N ILE A 27 9.11 2.67 -55.34
CA ILE A 27 10.45 3.11 -54.95
C ILE A 27 11.25 1.96 -54.35
N PHE A 28 10.59 1.04 -53.62
CA PHE A 28 11.15 -0.24 -53.21
C PHE A 28 10.47 -1.40 -53.93
N ALA A 29 11.25 -2.44 -54.25
CA ALA A 29 10.68 -3.68 -54.77
C ALA A 29 9.82 -4.36 -53.69
N PRO A 30 8.61 -4.87 -54.03
CA PRO A 30 7.69 -5.45 -53.06
C PRO A 30 8.35 -6.64 -52.34
N LEU A 31 8.43 -6.54 -51.01
CA LEU A 31 9.02 -7.58 -50.17
C LEU A 31 8.04 -8.75 -50.07
N ARG A 32 8.27 -9.80 -50.87
CA ARG A 32 7.45 -11.03 -50.84
C ARG A 32 7.50 -11.69 -49.45
N ASN A 33 6.34 -11.99 -48.89
CA ASN A 33 6.09 -12.44 -47.49
C ASN A 33 6.91 -13.65 -46.97
N HIS A 34 7.68 -14.34 -47.80
CA HIS A 34 8.35 -15.60 -47.42
C HIS A 34 9.80 -15.44 -46.93
N HIS A 35 10.37 -14.23 -46.89
CA HIS A 35 11.80 -14.02 -46.60
C HIS A 35 12.12 -12.82 -45.69
N TYR A 36 11.20 -12.40 -44.80
CA TYR A 36 11.41 -11.26 -43.90
C TYR A 36 12.55 -11.44 -42.88
N ASP A 37 12.94 -12.69 -42.63
CA ASP A 37 14.10 -13.08 -41.83
C ASP A 37 15.44 -12.83 -42.54
N ARG A 38 15.43 -12.60 -43.86
CA ARG A 38 16.61 -12.29 -44.69
C ARG A 38 16.81 -10.80 -44.94
N ILE A 39 15.93 -9.97 -44.41
CA ILE A 39 15.91 -8.53 -44.67
C ILE A 39 16.23 -7.82 -43.36
N LEU A 40 17.25 -6.97 -43.39
CA LEU A 40 17.60 -6.10 -42.27
C LEU A 40 17.26 -4.65 -42.59
N LEU A 41 16.77 -3.95 -41.59
CA LEU A 41 16.50 -2.52 -41.64
C LEU A 41 17.55 -1.79 -40.80
N ILE A 42 18.29 -0.90 -41.44
CA ILE A 42 19.18 0.05 -40.77
C ILE A 42 18.44 1.37 -40.64
N SER A 43 18.22 1.79 -39.40
CA SER A 43 17.57 3.05 -39.03
C SER A 43 18.56 4.09 -38.51
N ASN A 44 18.13 5.35 -38.53
CA ASN A 44 18.86 6.53 -38.02
C ASN A 44 20.13 6.90 -38.81
N LEU A 45 20.11 6.68 -40.12
CA LEU A 45 21.14 7.22 -41.01
C LEU A 45 21.03 8.77 -41.11
N PRO A 46 22.08 9.45 -41.59
CA PRO A 46 22.00 10.87 -41.88
C PRO A 46 20.89 11.21 -42.89
N PRO A 47 20.19 12.34 -42.74
CA PRO A 47 19.27 12.82 -43.77
C PRO A 47 20.04 13.33 -45.00
N ILE A 48 19.48 13.09 -46.19
CA ILE A 48 19.98 13.67 -47.44
C ILE A 48 19.25 15.00 -47.65
N LYS A 49 19.98 16.12 -47.55
CA LYS A 49 19.42 17.46 -47.81
C LYS A 49 19.09 17.60 -49.30
N LYS A 50 17.94 18.21 -49.61
CA LYS A 50 17.46 18.40 -50.99
C LYS A 50 18.31 19.39 -51.81
N ASP A 51 19.13 20.22 -51.15
CA ASP A 51 19.75 21.42 -51.75
C ASP A 51 21.17 21.23 -52.33
N GLU A 52 21.80 20.06 -52.16
CA GLU A 52 23.05 19.72 -52.87
C GLU A 52 22.83 18.44 -53.64
N THR A 53 23.23 18.41 -54.93
CA THR A 53 23.11 17.29 -55.89
C THR A 53 22.75 15.96 -55.20
N ALA A 54 21.46 15.73 -54.95
CA ALA A 54 21.01 14.67 -54.02
C ALA A 54 21.58 13.30 -54.43
N GLU A 55 21.81 13.12 -55.73
CA GLU A 55 22.46 11.98 -56.34
C GLU A 55 23.93 11.76 -55.89
N SER A 56 24.72 12.82 -55.68
CA SER A 56 26.10 12.77 -55.20
C SER A 56 26.17 12.34 -53.73
N THR A 57 25.30 12.91 -52.88
CA THR A 57 25.21 12.57 -51.45
C THR A 57 24.66 11.16 -51.24
N HIS A 58 23.65 10.77 -52.03
CA HIS A 58 23.13 9.40 -52.05
C HIS A 58 24.21 8.39 -52.48
N LYS A 59 24.96 8.68 -53.55
CA LYS A 59 26.10 7.85 -54.00
C LYS A 59 27.20 7.74 -52.95
N LYS A 60 27.54 8.84 -52.25
CA LYS A 60 28.52 8.85 -51.15
C LYS A 60 28.03 8.00 -49.97
N MET A 61 26.77 8.15 -49.55
CA MET A 61 26.23 7.40 -48.41
C MET A 61 26.14 5.91 -48.72
N MET A 62 25.69 5.54 -49.92
CA MET A 62 25.74 4.16 -50.42
C MET A 62 27.15 3.60 -50.43
N LYS A 63 28.14 4.38 -50.89
CA LYS A 63 29.55 3.96 -50.87
C LYS A 63 30.04 3.71 -49.45
N VAL A 64 29.68 4.55 -48.49
CA VAL A 64 30.05 4.36 -47.07
C VAL A 64 29.38 3.13 -46.47
N ILE A 65 28.08 2.92 -46.71
CA ILE A 65 27.37 1.71 -46.23
C ILE A 65 28.01 0.45 -46.80
N VAL A 66 28.26 0.42 -48.11
CA VAL A 66 28.93 -0.71 -48.77
C VAL A 66 30.33 -0.93 -48.21
N GLN A 67 31.15 0.11 -48.12
CA GLN A 67 32.56 -0.01 -47.72
C GLN A 67 32.75 -0.31 -46.23
N LYS A 68 31.98 0.32 -45.34
CA LYS A 68 32.16 0.21 -43.90
C LYS A 68 31.32 -0.88 -43.25
N MET A 69 30.15 -1.20 -43.80
CA MET A 69 29.23 -2.14 -43.15
C MET A 69 29.16 -3.47 -43.91
N VAL A 70 29.07 -3.44 -45.24
CA VAL A 70 28.88 -4.66 -46.02
C VAL A 70 30.19 -5.38 -46.30
N ILE A 71 31.19 -4.69 -46.88
CA ILE A 71 32.46 -5.31 -47.27
C ILE A 71 33.26 -5.79 -46.05
N MET A 72 33.20 -5.07 -44.92
CA MET A 72 33.87 -5.49 -43.68
C MET A 72 33.32 -6.81 -43.11
N VAL A 73 32.05 -7.10 -43.36
CA VAL A 73 31.33 -8.23 -42.74
C VAL A 73 31.17 -9.40 -43.73
N MET A 74 31.03 -9.11 -45.03
CA MET A 74 30.89 -10.08 -46.11
C MET A 74 31.62 -9.60 -47.38
N PRO A 75 32.92 -9.92 -47.52
CA PRO A 75 33.71 -9.49 -48.66
C PRO A 75 33.29 -10.15 -49.98
N GLU A 76 32.60 -11.29 -49.95
CA GLU A 76 32.22 -12.06 -51.14
C GLU A 76 30.69 -12.16 -51.30
N GLY A 77 30.20 -11.95 -52.52
CA GLY A 77 28.82 -12.28 -52.92
C GLY A 77 27.74 -11.22 -52.69
N PHE A 78 28.04 -10.12 -51.98
CA PHE A 78 27.06 -9.06 -51.76
C PHE A 78 27.01 -8.07 -52.93
N LYS A 79 25.85 -7.98 -53.61
CA LYS A 79 25.68 -7.15 -54.80
C LYS A 79 25.05 -5.80 -54.45
N LYS A 80 25.36 -4.75 -55.22
CA LYS A 80 24.84 -3.39 -54.99
C LYS A 80 23.32 -3.29 -55.00
N ASN A 81 22.64 -4.15 -55.77
CA ASN A 81 21.17 -4.23 -55.84
C ASN A 81 20.52 -4.90 -54.61
N MET A 82 21.31 -5.27 -53.60
CA MET A 82 20.84 -5.82 -52.33
C MET A 82 20.73 -4.74 -51.25
N ILE A 83 20.97 -3.47 -51.61
CA ILE A 83 20.87 -2.30 -50.74
C ILE A 83 19.88 -1.34 -51.36
N ASP A 84 18.82 -1.04 -50.64
CA ASP A 84 17.92 0.04 -50.99
C ASP A 84 18.02 1.13 -49.92
N LEU A 85 18.47 2.31 -50.33
CA LEU A 85 18.57 3.47 -49.44
C LEU A 85 17.38 4.39 -49.69
N HIS A 86 16.77 4.87 -48.61
CA HIS A 86 15.65 5.78 -48.67
C HIS A 86 16.04 7.13 -49.33
N PRO A 87 15.21 7.73 -50.20
CA PRO A 87 15.54 8.97 -50.91
C PRO A 87 15.92 10.15 -50.00
N GLU A 88 15.26 10.26 -48.83
CA GLU A 88 15.56 11.30 -47.84
C GLU A 88 16.73 10.94 -46.90
N GLY A 89 17.40 9.82 -47.13
CA GLY A 89 18.30 9.21 -46.16
C GLY A 89 17.53 8.62 -44.97
N ARG A 90 18.18 8.49 -43.81
CA ARG A 90 17.62 7.96 -42.54
C ARG A 90 17.39 6.46 -42.44
N THR A 91 17.03 5.80 -43.53
CA THR A 91 16.73 4.36 -43.49
C THR A 91 17.33 3.63 -44.69
N CYS A 92 17.85 2.44 -44.46
CA CYS A 92 18.42 1.57 -45.50
C CYS A 92 17.94 0.13 -45.29
N ILE A 93 17.56 -0.54 -46.37
CA ILE A 93 17.15 -1.94 -46.40
C ILE A 93 18.31 -2.75 -46.97
N LEU A 94 18.75 -3.76 -46.22
CA LEU A 94 19.72 -4.74 -46.68
C LEU A 94 19.00 -6.08 -46.90
N ARG A 95 19.14 -6.64 -48.10
CA ARG A 95 18.63 -7.97 -48.42
C ARG A 95 19.79 -8.96 -48.43
N PHE A 96 19.62 -10.11 -47.79
CA PHE A 96 20.62 -11.18 -47.77
C PHE A 96 20.12 -12.42 -48.51
N PRO A 97 21.04 -13.26 -49.03
CA PRO A 97 20.65 -14.50 -49.73
C PRO A 97 19.93 -15.49 -48.80
N THR A 98 20.36 -15.57 -47.53
CA THR A 98 19.82 -16.47 -46.50
C THR A 98 19.66 -15.73 -45.17
N SER A 99 18.79 -16.24 -44.29
CA SER A 99 18.56 -15.65 -42.97
C SER A 99 19.71 -15.89 -42.00
N GLU A 100 20.46 -16.97 -42.16
CA GLU A 100 21.70 -17.19 -41.41
C GLU A 100 22.73 -16.09 -41.66
N ILE A 101 22.85 -15.65 -42.92
CA ILE A 101 23.74 -14.57 -43.33
C ILE A 101 23.27 -13.24 -42.74
N ALA A 102 21.97 -12.94 -42.80
CA ALA A 102 21.39 -11.76 -42.14
C ALA A 102 21.61 -11.78 -40.62
N ALA A 103 21.41 -12.93 -39.96
CA ALA A 103 21.63 -13.07 -38.53
C ALA A 103 23.10 -12.92 -38.14
N LYS A 104 24.03 -13.48 -38.93
CA LYS A 104 25.48 -13.26 -38.74
C LYS A 104 25.86 -11.79 -38.89
N PHE A 105 25.32 -11.12 -39.91
CA PHE A 105 25.51 -9.68 -40.09
C PHE A 105 25.01 -8.91 -38.86
N LYS A 106 23.75 -9.11 -38.48
CA LYS A 106 23.15 -8.44 -37.32
C LYS A 106 23.98 -8.66 -36.04
N LYS A 107 24.38 -9.91 -35.76
CA LYS A 107 25.22 -10.25 -34.61
C LYS A 107 26.54 -9.51 -34.59
N GLN A 108 27.20 -9.31 -35.73
CA GLN A 108 28.46 -8.55 -35.76
C GLN A 108 28.29 -7.07 -35.38
N PHE A 109 27.08 -6.53 -35.46
CA PHE A 109 26.76 -5.17 -35.02
C PHE A 109 26.06 -5.11 -33.65
N GLU A 110 25.54 -6.23 -33.15
CA GLU A 110 25.02 -6.37 -31.78
C GLU A 110 26.13 -6.65 -30.76
N TYR A 111 27.25 -7.28 -31.17
CA TYR A 111 28.32 -7.72 -30.26
C TYR A 111 29.51 -6.75 -30.12
N VAL A 112 29.46 -5.56 -30.71
CA VAL A 112 30.52 -4.55 -30.52
C VAL A 112 30.20 -3.75 -29.25
N ASN A 113 30.56 -4.34 -28.10
CA ASN A 113 30.57 -3.83 -26.72
C ASN A 113 29.19 -3.47 -26.10
N ASP A 114 29.00 -3.94 -24.86
CA ASP A 114 27.85 -3.82 -23.93
C ASP A 114 27.25 -2.41 -23.67
N SER A 115 27.48 -1.42 -24.53
CA SER A 115 26.79 -0.11 -24.52
C SER A 115 27.09 0.75 -25.75
N SER A 116 27.86 0.31 -26.75
CA SER A 116 28.10 1.10 -27.96
C SER A 116 27.22 0.65 -29.10
N LEU A 117 26.02 1.22 -29.19
CA LEU A 117 25.30 1.29 -30.46
C LEU A 117 26.26 1.87 -31.51
N MET A 118 26.37 1.19 -32.66
CA MET A 118 27.35 1.54 -33.69
C MET A 118 27.10 2.97 -34.19
N MET A 119 28.15 3.77 -34.25
CA MET A 119 28.10 5.14 -34.76
C MET A 119 28.42 5.16 -36.26
N PHE A 120 27.50 5.66 -37.07
CA PHE A 120 27.70 6.01 -38.47
C PHE A 120 28.24 7.44 -38.58
N GLY A 121 29.58 7.54 -38.64
CA GLY A 121 30.24 8.83 -38.47
C GLY A 121 30.23 9.30 -37.00
N PRO A 122 30.47 10.59 -36.72
CA PRO A 122 30.56 11.08 -35.34
C PRO A 122 29.21 11.20 -34.63
N ASP A 123 28.11 11.40 -35.36
CA ASP A 123 26.85 11.91 -34.77
C ASP A 123 25.64 10.95 -34.87
N TYR A 124 25.73 9.87 -35.64
CA TYR A 124 24.55 9.06 -35.96
C TYR A 124 24.64 7.66 -35.37
N GLN A 125 23.80 7.40 -34.37
CA GLN A 125 23.69 6.10 -33.75
C GLN A 125 22.72 5.21 -34.55
N ILE A 126 23.24 4.20 -35.24
CA ILE A 126 22.42 3.35 -36.10
C ILE A 126 21.81 2.18 -35.33
N LYS A 127 20.61 1.79 -35.75
CA LYS A 127 19.90 0.62 -35.22
C LYS A 127 19.65 -0.37 -36.35
N ILE A 128 19.95 -1.65 -36.12
CA ILE A 128 19.78 -2.72 -37.10
C ILE A 128 18.79 -3.75 -36.57
N ASP A 129 17.67 -3.89 -37.25
CA ASP A 129 16.59 -4.80 -36.87
C ASP A 129 16.23 -5.73 -38.03
N THR A 130 15.64 -6.90 -37.76
CA THR A 130 15.08 -7.76 -38.82
C THR A 130 13.72 -7.22 -39.28
N TYR A 131 13.41 -7.32 -40.56
CA TYR A 131 12.10 -6.90 -41.07
C TYR A 131 10.97 -7.72 -40.46
N GLN A 132 11.21 -9.00 -40.13
CA GLN A 132 10.26 -9.85 -39.42
C GLN A 132 9.83 -9.27 -38.06
N TYR A 133 10.76 -8.66 -37.31
CA TYR A 133 10.45 -8.01 -36.05
C TYR A 133 9.51 -6.81 -36.25
N TYR A 134 9.70 -6.05 -37.33
CA TYR A 134 8.81 -4.94 -37.71
C TYR A 134 7.45 -5.42 -38.17
N ASP A 135 7.38 -6.48 -39.00
CA ASP A 135 6.11 -7.05 -39.44
C ASP A 135 5.30 -7.55 -38.24
N GLN A 136 5.93 -8.22 -37.27
CA GLN A 136 5.30 -8.62 -36.01
C GLN A 136 4.79 -7.44 -35.19
N LEU A 137 5.60 -6.38 -35.01
CA LEU A 137 5.18 -5.15 -34.34
C LEU A 137 3.99 -4.48 -35.03
N SER A 138 4.02 -4.38 -36.37
CA SER A 138 2.93 -3.77 -37.15
C SER A 138 1.63 -4.58 -37.10
N ARG A 139 1.71 -5.90 -36.91
CA ARG A 139 0.55 -6.79 -36.73
C ARG A 139 -0.02 -6.73 -35.32
N LEU A 140 0.84 -6.60 -34.31
CA LEU A 140 0.46 -6.45 -32.89
C LEU A 140 -0.13 -5.06 -32.61
N GLN A 141 0.28 -4.06 -33.38
CA GLN A 141 -0.19 -2.68 -33.30
C GLN A 141 -0.92 -2.28 -34.59
N LYS A 142 -1.86 -3.11 -35.07
CA LYS A 142 -2.97 -2.51 -35.82
C LYS A 142 -3.48 -1.39 -34.92
N PRO A 143 -3.53 -0.13 -35.40
CA PRO A 143 -4.10 0.93 -34.59
C PRO A 143 -5.46 0.37 -34.17
N ILE A 144 -5.64 0.19 -32.86
CA ILE A 144 -6.98 0.28 -32.30
C ILE A 144 -7.43 1.59 -32.91
N LYS A 145 -8.35 1.53 -33.88
CA LYS A 145 -9.01 2.74 -34.31
C LYS A 145 -9.42 3.36 -32.99
N GLN A 146 -8.86 4.51 -32.65
CA GLN A 146 -9.50 5.43 -31.76
C GLN A 146 -10.79 5.81 -32.50
N GLU A 147 -11.73 4.85 -32.58
CA GLU A 147 -13.12 5.19 -32.45
C GLU A 147 -13.10 6.05 -31.20
N ASN A 148 -13.62 7.26 -31.35
CA ASN A 148 -13.95 8.13 -30.24
C ASN A 148 -14.92 7.36 -29.34
N GLN A 149 -14.42 6.37 -28.60
CA GLN A 149 -15.00 5.93 -27.36
C GLN A 149 -14.92 7.19 -26.54
N SER A 150 -16.06 7.85 -26.41
CA SER A 150 -16.26 8.89 -25.42
C SER A 150 -15.67 8.34 -24.14
N PHE A 151 -14.47 8.81 -23.79
CA PHE A 151 -13.83 8.41 -22.56
C PHE A 151 -14.88 8.67 -21.49
N LYS A 152 -15.31 7.62 -20.82
CA LYS A 152 -16.23 7.77 -19.72
C LYS A 152 -15.38 8.42 -18.65
N GLN A 153 -15.34 9.76 -18.65
CA GLN A 153 -14.75 10.52 -17.58
C GLN A 153 -15.59 10.12 -16.37
N ILE A 154 -15.07 9.18 -15.59
CA ILE A 154 -15.74 8.73 -14.37
C ILE A 154 -15.89 10.02 -13.57
N SER A 155 -17.13 10.46 -13.36
CA SER A 155 -17.36 11.62 -12.52
C SER A 155 -16.85 11.25 -11.14
N LEU A 156 -15.81 11.96 -10.75
CA LEU A 156 -15.16 11.82 -9.46
C LEU A 156 -15.95 12.55 -8.38
N ASP A 157 -17.08 13.16 -8.73
CA ASP A 157 -17.92 13.93 -7.81
C ASP A 157 -18.57 13.01 -6.76
N GLY A 158 -18.74 11.71 -7.06
CA GLY A 158 -19.13 10.68 -6.09
C GLY A 158 -18.03 10.28 -5.09
N ARG A 159 -16.75 10.64 -5.33
CA ARG A 159 -15.62 10.31 -4.44
C ARG A 159 -15.78 10.84 -3.03
N GLN A 160 -16.62 11.86 -2.85
CA GLN A 160 -16.66 12.68 -1.64
C GLN A 160 -17.77 12.29 -0.67
N ASN A 161 -18.71 11.41 -1.04
CA ASN A 161 -19.91 11.16 -0.21
C ASN A 161 -19.56 10.66 1.20
N HIS A 162 -18.59 9.74 1.34
CA HIS A 162 -18.16 9.26 2.66
C HIS A 162 -17.38 10.32 3.49
N LEU A 163 -16.81 11.34 2.84
CA LEU A 163 -16.11 12.46 3.49
C LEU A 163 -17.06 13.63 3.81
N THR A 164 -18.22 13.70 3.14
CA THR A 164 -19.25 14.73 3.33
C THR A 164 -20.43 14.27 4.18
N GLU A 165 -20.51 12.97 4.51
CA GLU A 165 -21.44 12.41 5.47
C GLU A 165 -21.33 13.15 6.82
N GLU A 166 -22.48 13.48 7.43
CA GLU A 166 -22.58 14.35 8.62
C GLU A 166 -21.87 13.78 9.86
N ASP A 167 -21.51 12.51 9.83
CA ASP A 167 -20.71 11.80 10.80
C ASP A 167 -19.43 11.32 10.12
N VAL A 168 -18.25 11.61 10.67
CA VAL A 168 -16.97 11.12 10.10
C VAL A 168 -16.89 9.61 10.28
N ILE A 169 -17.32 8.85 9.29
CA ILE A 169 -17.30 7.39 9.26
C ILE A 169 -15.96 6.92 8.72
N SER A 170 -15.14 6.28 9.56
CA SER A 170 -13.98 5.55 9.03
C SER A 170 -14.44 4.20 8.50
N GLN A 171 -14.04 3.88 7.28
CA GLN A 171 -14.34 2.59 6.67
C GLN A 171 -13.22 1.58 6.99
N LEU A 172 -13.63 0.38 7.40
CA LEU A 172 -12.76 -0.73 7.78
C LEU A 172 -13.02 -1.93 6.87
N ALA A 173 -11.96 -2.52 6.34
CA ALA A 173 -12.02 -3.79 5.63
C ALA A 173 -11.59 -4.95 6.55
N LEU A 174 -12.44 -5.97 6.64
CA LEU A 174 -12.14 -7.26 7.22
C LEU A 174 -11.79 -8.23 6.10
N VAL A 175 -10.51 -8.59 6.00
CA VAL A 175 -9.99 -9.45 4.94
C VAL A 175 -9.89 -10.89 5.44
N SER A 176 -10.45 -11.82 4.67
CA SER A 176 -10.30 -13.26 4.84
C SER A 176 -9.75 -13.88 3.57
N SER A 177 -9.34 -15.15 3.62
CA SER A 177 -8.88 -15.91 2.45
C SER A 177 -9.90 -16.07 1.32
N THR A 178 -11.17 -15.73 1.51
CA THR A 178 -12.24 -15.92 0.50
C THR A 178 -13.09 -14.69 0.23
N LYS A 179 -13.06 -13.70 1.11
CA LYS A 179 -13.88 -12.49 0.99
C LYS A 179 -13.22 -11.29 1.68
N VAL A 180 -13.53 -10.11 1.16
CA VAL A 180 -13.33 -8.83 1.86
C VAL A 180 -14.68 -8.30 2.28
N GLN A 181 -14.80 -7.95 3.55
CA GLN A 181 -16.01 -7.36 4.11
C GLN A 181 -15.73 -5.93 4.51
N LEU A 182 -16.36 -4.96 3.85
CA LEU A 182 -16.28 -3.56 4.24
C LEU A 182 -17.31 -3.24 5.30
N ALA A 183 -16.92 -2.38 6.22
CA ALA A 183 -17.78 -1.89 7.26
C ALA A 183 -17.51 -0.43 7.55
N ASN A 184 -18.59 0.28 7.84
CA ASN A 184 -18.56 1.65 8.30
C ASN A 184 -18.49 1.62 9.83
N PHE A 185 -17.47 2.24 10.40
CA PHE A 185 -17.35 2.40 11.84
C PHE A 185 -17.74 3.81 12.25
N GLN A 186 -18.80 3.90 13.05
CA GLN A 186 -19.23 5.14 13.66
C GLN A 186 -19.38 4.92 15.17
N GLN A 187 -18.75 5.77 15.98
CA GLN A 187 -18.75 5.62 17.44
C GLN A 187 -20.16 5.55 18.06
N ALA A 188 -21.15 6.24 17.47
CA ALA A 188 -22.53 6.29 17.96
C ALA A 188 -23.41 5.12 17.47
N LEU A 189 -23.18 4.61 16.26
CA LEU A 189 -24.02 3.58 15.63
C LEU A 189 -23.39 2.18 15.65
N GLY A 190 -22.11 2.09 16.02
CA GLY A 190 -21.35 0.85 15.99
C GLY A 190 -20.90 0.47 14.59
N TYR A 191 -20.74 -0.83 14.39
CA TYR A 191 -20.25 -1.44 13.16
C TYR A 191 -21.41 -1.77 12.22
N GLN A 192 -21.46 -1.16 11.04
CA GLN A 192 -22.44 -1.48 10.00
C GLN A 192 -21.77 -2.15 8.80
N GLU A 193 -22.24 -3.35 8.46
CA GLU A 193 -21.76 -4.13 7.32
C GLU A 193 -22.31 -3.52 6.03
N THR A 194 -21.42 -3.18 5.10
CA THR A 194 -21.81 -2.49 3.86
C THR A 194 -21.58 -3.32 2.62
N LEU A 195 -20.45 -4.04 2.49
CA LEU A 195 -20.13 -4.72 1.23
C LEU A 195 -19.36 -6.03 1.43
N LEU A 196 -19.65 -7.03 0.59
CA LEU A 196 -18.91 -8.30 0.47
C LEU A 196 -18.31 -8.42 -0.94
N LEU A 197 -16.99 -8.28 -1.06
CA LEU A 197 -16.27 -8.48 -2.32
C LEU A 197 -15.69 -9.91 -2.40
N PRO A 198 -15.82 -10.59 -3.55
CA PRO A 198 -15.12 -11.86 -3.80
C PRO A 198 -13.61 -11.61 -3.79
N PHE A 199 -12.88 -12.39 -2.99
CA PHE A 199 -11.43 -12.24 -2.84
C PHE A 199 -10.71 -13.40 -3.51
N SER A 200 -9.76 -13.09 -4.39
CA SER A 200 -8.90 -14.09 -5.01
C SER A 200 -7.59 -14.29 -4.26
N GLU A 201 -6.82 -13.23 -3.98
CA GLU A 201 -5.46 -13.42 -3.43
C GLU A 201 -4.89 -12.24 -2.61
N GLN A 202 -5.02 -10.99 -3.05
CA GLN A 202 -4.59 -9.81 -2.28
C GLN A 202 -5.59 -8.66 -2.41
N PHE A 203 -5.73 -7.89 -1.33
CA PHE A 203 -6.59 -6.73 -1.21
C PHE A 203 -5.80 -5.59 -0.59
N GLN A 204 -5.89 -4.42 -1.21
CA GLN A 204 -5.35 -3.18 -0.66
C GLN A 204 -6.26 -2.01 -1.03
N PHE A 205 -6.35 -1.04 -0.14
CA PHE A 205 -6.81 0.30 -0.51
C PHE A 205 -5.68 1.03 -1.24
N THR A 206 -6.04 1.94 -2.14
CA THR A 206 -5.10 2.90 -2.71
C THR A 206 -4.69 3.95 -1.65
N PRO A 207 -3.57 4.69 -1.82
CA PRO A 207 -3.01 5.56 -0.77
C PRO A 207 -3.95 6.65 -0.20
N LYS A 208 -4.90 7.16 -0.98
CA LYS A 208 -5.95 8.10 -0.54
C LYS A 208 -7.28 7.40 -0.27
N GLY A 209 -7.32 6.09 -0.41
CA GLY A 209 -8.50 5.25 -0.27
C GLY A 209 -9.58 5.54 -1.30
N THR A 210 -9.31 6.23 -2.41
CA THR A 210 -10.34 6.46 -3.44
C THR A 210 -10.82 5.13 -4.03
N PHE A 211 -9.88 4.22 -4.25
CA PHE A 211 -10.16 2.91 -4.80
C PHE A 211 -9.73 1.80 -3.85
N MET A 212 -10.34 0.65 -4.05
CA MET A 212 -9.79 -0.62 -3.61
C MET A 212 -9.31 -1.38 -4.83
N TYR A 213 -8.21 -2.11 -4.69
CA TYR A 213 -7.81 -3.02 -5.73
C TYR A 213 -7.55 -4.42 -5.20
N THR A 214 -7.94 -5.40 -6.02
CA THR A 214 -7.65 -6.81 -5.79
C THR A 214 -6.76 -7.33 -6.89
N THR A 215 -5.77 -8.14 -6.56
CA THR A 215 -5.02 -8.92 -7.54
C THR A 215 -5.68 -10.29 -7.72
N THR A 216 -5.96 -10.64 -8.97
CA THR A 216 -6.37 -12.00 -9.36
C THR A 216 -5.25 -12.61 -10.20
N GLN A 217 -4.62 -13.69 -9.72
CA GLN A 217 -3.79 -14.52 -10.61
C GLN A 217 -4.67 -15.56 -11.29
N GLN A 218 -5.00 -15.30 -12.56
CA GLN A 218 -5.67 -16.30 -13.38
C GLN A 218 -4.61 -17.17 -14.09
N ALA A 219 -4.63 -18.47 -13.81
CA ALA A 219 -3.90 -19.51 -14.55
C ALA A 219 -2.40 -19.25 -14.78
N LYS A 220 -1.72 -18.60 -13.80
CA LYS A 220 -0.28 -18.29 -13.81
C LYS A 220 0.22 -17.41 -14.97
N LYS A 221 -0.66 -16.72 -15.70
CA LYS A 221 -0.24 -15.91 -16.88
C LYS A 221 -0.83 -14.52 -16.95
N ILE A 222 -2.00 -14.29 -16.34
CA ILE A 222 -2.70 -13.00 -16.39
C ILE A 222 -2.89 -12.52 -14.96
N CYS A 223 -2.44 -11.30 -14.69
CA CYS A 223 -2.74 -10.58 -13.46
C CYS A 223 -3.77 -9.49 -13.79
N GLU A 224 -4.87 -9.46 -13.04
CA GLU A 224 -5.87 -8.41 -13.18
C GLU A 224 -5.96 -7.61 -11.89
N LEU A 225 -5.82 -6.28 -12.03
CA LEU A 225 -6.13 -5.32 -10.99
C LEU A 225 -7.54 -4.80 -11.26
N ASN A 226 -8.48 -5.20 -10.40
CA ASN A 226 -9.85 -4.70 -10.44
C ASN A 226 -9.97 -3.55 -9.46
N PHE A 227 -10.31 -2.35 -9.95
CA PHE A 227 -10.52 -1.17 -9.12
C PHE A 227 -12.01 -1.00 -8.84
N TYR A 228 -12.34 -0.80 -7.57
CA TYR A 228 -13.70 -0.65 -7.10
C TYR A 228 -13.87 0.72 -6.45
N LEU A 229 -14.97 1.39 -6.81
CA LEU A 229 -15.53 2.54 -6.10
C LEU A 229 -16.84 2.01 -5.53
N ASP A 230 -16.83 1.70 -4.25
CA ASP A 230 -17.93 1.00 -3.56
C ASP A 230 -18.17 -0.42 -4.12
N GLU A 231 -19.41 -0.77 -4.48
CA GLU A 231 -19.79 -2.11 -4.95
C GLU A 231 -19.53 -2.33 -6.45
N GLU A 232 -19.31 -1.25 -7.20
CA GLU A 232 -19.17 -1.31 -8.64
C GLU A 232 -17.69 -1.34 -9.04
N SER A 233 -17.31 -2.38 -9.81
CA SER A 233 -16.02 -2.37 -10.48
C SER A 233 -16.04 -1.25 -11.51
N VAL A 234 -15.16 -0.26 -11.30
CA VAL A 234 -15.13 0.93 -12.13
C VAL A 234 -14.27 0.69 -13.36
N PHE A 235 -13.09 0.12 -13.17
CA PHE A 235 -12.18 -0.21 -14.26
C PHE A 235 -11.24 -1.36 -13.88
N LYS A 236 -10.66 -1.96 -14.91
CA LYS A 236 -9.83 -3.16 -14.81
C LYS A 236 -8.56 -2.98 -15.61
N ILE A 237 -7.42 -3.14 -14.95
CA ILE A 237 -6.11 -3.17 -15.61
C ILE A 237 -5.68 -4.63 -15.74
N THR A 238 -5.51 -5.08 -16.97
CA THR A 238 -5.09 -6.46 -17.27
C THR A 238 -3.65 -6.47 -17.73
N PHE A 239 -2.81 -7.20 -17.00
CA PHE A 239 -1.44 -7.47 -17.38
C PHE A 239 -1.38 -8.79 -18.15
N ALA A 240 -0.81 -8.75 -19.35
CA ALA A 240 -0.67 -9.93 -20.22
C ALA A 240 0.37 -10.95 -19.71
N GLU A 241 1.14 -10.58 -18.69
CA GLU A 241 2.17 -11.38 -18.05
C GLU A 241 1.99 -11.32 -16.52
N PRO A 242 2.47 -12.33 -15.76
CA PRO A 242 2.44 -12.31 -14.30
C PRO A 242 3.18 -11.08 -13.74
N VAL A 243 2.57 -10.46 -12.74
CA VAL A 243 3.13 -9.28 -12.07
C VAL A 243 3.69 -9.73 -10.71
N ASP A 244 4.98 -9.49 -10.46
CA ASP A 244 5.64 -9.85 -9.20
C ASP A 244 5.36 -8.85 -8.09
N GLY A 245 4.95 -7.64 -8.47
CA GLY A 245 4.51 -6.62 -7.53
C GLY A 245 3.83 -5.47 -8.26
N CYS A 246 2.92 -4.80 -7.56
CA CYS A 246 2.33 -3.57 -8.02
C CYS A 246 2.22 -2.57 -6.88
N TYR A 247 2.19 -1.29 -7.22
CA TYR A 247 1.78 -0.24 -6.29
C TYR A 247 1.03 0.86 -7.03
N VAL A 248 0.28 1.66 -6.27
CA VAL A 248 -0.41 2.86 -6.74
C VAL A 248 0.34 4.06 -6.19
N SER A 249 0.57 5.08 -7.03
CA SER A 249 1.25 6.30 -6.61
C SER A 249 0.49 7.03 -5.49
N GLU A 250 1.21 7.81 -4.68
CA GLU A 250 0.62 8.48 -3.50
C GLU A 250 -0.52 9.44 -3.85
N ASN A 251 -0.45 10.08 -5.03
CA ASN A 251 -1.52 10.95 -5.52
C ASN A 251 -2.59 10.21 -6.34
N GLU A 252 -2.48 8.88 -6.45
CA GLU A 252 -3.39 7.99 -7.17
C GLU A 252 -3.60 8.33 -8.66
N ASN A 253 -2.62 8.95 -9.31
CA ASN A 253 -2.67 9.14 -10.76
C ASN A 253 -2.13 7.94 -11.52
N PHE A 254 -1.25 7.14 -10.91
CA PHE A 254 -0.53 6.08 -11.59
C PHE A 254 -0.59 4.75 -10.85
N VAL A 255 -0.64 3.68 -11.64
CA VAL A 255 -0.40 2.30 -11.19
C VAL A 255 0.84 1.77 -11.89
N VAL A 256 1.72 1.16 -11.11
CA VAL A 256 2.93 0.53 -11.61
C VAL A 256 2.85 -0.96 -11.34
N GLY A 257 2.92 -1.76 -12.42
CA GLY A 257 3.08 -3.21 -12.33
C GLY A 257 4.49 -3.61 -12.75
N PHE A 258 5.13 -4.50 -12.00
CA PHE A 258 6.46 -5.04 -12.29
C PHE A 258 6.37 -6.48 -12.77
N ILE A 259 7.01 -6.77 -13.89
CA ILE A 259 7.08 -8.10 -14.50
C ILE A 259 8.54 -8.53 -14.58
N GLN A 260 8.89 -9.64 -13.94
CA GLN A 260 10.21 -10.26 -14.04
C GLN A 260 10.38 -10.93 -15.41
N LYS A 261 11.53 -10.66 -16.03
CA LYS A 261 12.02 -11.32 -17.22
C LYS A 261 13.37 -11.94 -16.91
N GLU A 262 13.48 -13.25 -17.09
CA GLU A 262 14.78 -13.91 -17.03
C GLU A 262 15.47 -13.82 -18.39
N PHE A 263 16.67 -13.22 -18.40
CA PHE A 263 17.53 -13.19 -19.58
C PHE A 263 18.95 -13.58 -19.20
N GLN A 264 19.42 -14.74 -19.69
CA GLN A 264 20.82 -15.18 -19.56
C GLN A 264 21.37 -15.11 -18.12
N ASN A 265 20.60 -15.58 -17.13
CA ASN A 265 20.92 -15.55 -15.69
C ASN A 265 20.96 -14.15 -15.05
N VAL A 266 20.51 -13.10 -15.75
CA VAL A 266 20.28 -11.77 -15.17
C VAL A 266 18.77 -11.60 -14.98
N GLN A 267 18.37 -11.18 -13.78
CA GLN A 267 17.00 -10.79 -13.50
C GLN A 267 16.76 -9.37 -14.01
N LEU A 268 16.03 -9.29 -15.12
CA LEU A 268 15.54 -8.03 -15.66
C LEU A 268 14.10 -7.84 -15.20
N TYR A 269 13.71 -6.58 -14.97
CA TYR A 269 12.34 -6.24 -14.67
C TYR A 269 11.81 -5.26 -15.70
N LYS A 270 10.57 -5.47 -16.07
CA LYS A 270 9.78 -4.55 -16.89
C LYS A 270 8.75 -3.88 -15.99
N ALA A 271 8.85 -2.56 -15.83
CA ALA A 271 7.78 -1.77 -15.23
C ALA A 271 6.80 -1.28 -16.30
N LEU A 272 5.52 -1.50 -16.04
CA LEU A 272 4.42 -0.98 -16.82
C LEU A 272 3.68 0.07 -16.00
N VAL A 273 3.58 1.28 -16.53
CA VAL A 273 2.93 2.41 -15.85
C VAL A 273 1.63 2.77 -16.57
N TYR A 274 0.54 2.72 -15.82
CA TYR A 274 -0.81 3.05 -16.28
C TYR A 274 -1.30 4.31 -15.58
N SER A 275 -2.00 5.18 -16.31
CA SER A 275 -2.75 6.28 -15.72
C SER A 275 -4.08 5.76 -15.22
N LEU A 276 -4.41 6.04 -13.97
CA LEU A 276 -5.72 5.72 -13.41
C LEU A 276 -6.81 6.67 -13.92
N CYS A 277 -6.44 7.89 -14.31
CA CYS A 277 -7.38 8.89 -14.82
C CYS A 277 -7.75 8.66 -16.30
N GLU A 278 -6.80 8.17 -17.09
CA GLU A 278 -6.98 7.94 -18.53
C GLU A 278 -7.21 6.47 -18.89
N GLU A 279 -7.14 5.56 -17.89
CA GLU A 279 -7.29 4.10 -18.04
C GLU A 279 -6.37 3.46 -19.11
N GLN A 280 -5.24 4.10 -19.40
CA GLN A 280 -4.32 3.67 -20.43
C GLN A 280 -2.89 3.57 -19.94
N LYS A 281 -2.13 2.72 -20.62
CA LYS A 281 -0.70 2.60 -20.41
C LYS A 281 -0.01 3.86 -20.93
N ILE A 282 0.72 4.54 -20.06
CA ILE A 282 1.45 5.77 -20.42
C ILE A 282 2.82 5.41 -20.96
N PHE A 283 3.57 4.56 -20.24
CA PHE A 283 4.88 4.13 -20.69
C PHE A 283 5.26 2.75 -20.13
N GLU A 284 6.29 2.16 -20.73
CA GLU A 284 6.99 1.01 -20.20
C GLU A 284 8.48 1.31 -20.10
N THR A 285 9.13 0.72 -19.11
CA THR A 285 10.57 0.81 -18.95
C THR A 285 11.12 -0.52 -18.46
N GLU A 286 12.35 -0.81 -18.86
CA GLU A 286 13.08 -2.01 -18.42
C GLU A 286 14.28 -1.56 -17.59
N PHE A 287 14.59 -2.33 -16.54
CA PHE A 287 15.74 -2.07 -15.69
C PHE A 287 16.33 -3.38 -15.17
N CYS A 288 17.63 -3.34 -14.89
CA CYS A 288 18.34 -4.45 -14.27
C CYS A 288 18.36 -4.25 -12.75
N GLN A 289 17.82 -5.22 -12.00
CA GLN A 289 17.96 -5.23 -10.55
C GLN A 289 19.34 -5.80 -10.20
N MET A 290 20.32 -4.90 -10.00
CA MET A 290 21.66 -5.27 -9.52
C MET A 290 21.79 -5.26 -8.00
N ASN A 291 20.83 -4.64 -7.29
CA ASN A 291 20.92 -4.38 -5.85
C ASN A 291 19.79 -5.08 -5.11
N ASP A 292 20.11 -6.20 -4.44
CA ASP A 292 19.20 -6.93 -3.55
C ASP A 292 18.73 -6.10 -2.34
N PHE A 293 19.41 -4.98 -2.06
CA PHE A 293 19.12 -4.13 -0.90
C PHE A 293 17.84 -3.30 -1.03
N LEU A 294 17.38 -3.03 -2.25
CA LEU A 294 16.17 -2.24 -2.48
C LEU A 294 15.04 -3.16 -2.93
N LYS A 295 13.88 -3.00 -2.28
CA LYS A 295 12.64 -3.62 -2.74
C LYS A 295 12.35 -3.20 -4.19
N LEU A 296 11.70 -4.07 -4.96
CA LEU A 296 11.36 -3.83 -6.36
C LEU A 296 10.55 -2.53 -6.55
N GLU A 297 9.59 -2.28 -5.67
CA GLU A 297 8.81 -1.03 -5.62
C GLU A 297 9.65 0.24 -5.41
N ASN A 298 10.88 0.11 -4.90
CA ASN A 298 11.80 1.23 -4.69
C ASN A 298 12.83 1.37 -5.83
N GLN A 299 12.68 0.61 -6.92
CA GLN A 299 13.44 0.82 -8.15
C GLN A 299 12.79 1.87 -9.05
N LEU A 300 11.47 2.05 -8.95
CA LEU A 300 10.73 3.11 -9.63
C LEU A 300 9.66 3.66 -8.70
N ARG A 301 9.79 4.92 -8.28
CA ARG A 301 8.76 5.63 -7.49
C ARG A 301 8.48 7.03 -7.97
N PHE A 302 7.18 7.35 -7.97
CA PHE A 302 6.66 8.70 -8.10
C PHE A 302 6.86 9.51 -6.82
N ASN A 303 7.04 10.82 -6.96
CA ASN A 303 6.99 11.76 -5.85
C ASN A 303 5.53 11.96 -5.39
N ALA A 304 5.33 12.65 -4.28
CA ALA A 304 3.98 12.82 -3.71
C ALA A 304 2.98 13.57 -4.60
N THR A 305 3.44 14.35 -5.58
CA THR A 305 2.56 15.08 -6.52
C THR A 305 2.38 14.36 -7.85
N ASP A 306 3.07 13.24 -8.07
CA ASP A 306 3.14 12.48 -9.32
C ASP A 306 3.73 13.26 -10.53
N ASP A 307 4.28 14.46 -10.33
CA ASP A 307 4.94 15.24 -11.39
C ASP A 307 6.32 14.70 -11.76
N TYR A 308 6.95 13.95 -10.86
CA TYR A 308 8.28 13.39 -11.03
C TYR A 308 8.30 11.94 -10.60
N PHE A 309 9.16 11.16 -11.24
CA PHE A 309 9.52 9.85 -10.74
C PHE A 309 11.00 9.59 -10.94
N TYR A 310 11.56 8.70 -10.14
CA TYR A 310 12.89 8.16 -10.39
C TYR A 310 12.78 6.74 -10.92
N GLN A 311 13.80 6.33 -11.66
CA GLN A 311 14.08 4.94 -12.00
C GLN A 311 15.54 4.66 -11.65
N ILE A 312 15.78 3.53 -10.98
CA ILE A 312 17.11 2.99 -10.79
C ILE A 312 17.33 1.89 -11.84
N ASP A 313 18.46 1.98 -12.53
CA ASP A 313 18.90 1.00 -13.51
C ASP A 313 20.37 0.65 -13.21
N GLY A 314 20.58 -0.47 -12.52
CA GLY A 314 21.88 -0.82 -11.94
C GLY A 314 22.40 0.23 -10.93
N PHE A 315 23.40 1.01 -11.34
CA PHE A 315 23.98 2.12 -10.55
C PHE A 315 23.55 3.50 -11.04
N GLN A 316 22.65 3.57 -12.02
CA GLN A 316 22.16 4.83 -12.56
C GLN A 316 20.83 5.19 -11.92
N LEU A 317 20.76 6.40 -11.34
CA LEU A 317 19.52 7.05 -10.96
C LEU A 317 19.10 7.97 -12.11
N LYS A 318 17.96 7.68 -12.73
CA LYS A 318 17.34 8.48 -13.78
C LYS A 318 16.13 9.18 -13.18
N LEU A 319 16.08 10.50 -13.31
CA LEU A 319 14.99 11.35 -12.81
C LEU A 319 14.18 11.88 -13.99
N PHE A 320 12.89 11.61 -13.98
CA PHE A 320 11.97 11.98 -15.04
C PHE A 320 10.93 12.98 -14.51
N GLN A 321 10.55 13.91 -15.37
CA GLN A 321 9.38 14.76 -15.17
C GLN A 321 8.25 14.26 -16.06
N ILE A 322 7.06 14.09 -15.49
CA ILE A 322 5.83 13.89 -16.23
C ILE A 322 5.31 15.25 -16.71
N ASN A 323 4.98 15.35 -17.99
CA ASN A 323 4.42 16.55 -18.60
C ASN A 323 3.21 16.18 -19.43
N THR A 324 2.24 17.07 -19.48
CA THR A 324 1.08 16.93 -20.36
C THR A 324 1.33 17.77 -21.62
N VAL A 325 1.36 17.13 -22.79
CA VAL A 325 1.51 17.80 -24.09
C VAL A 325 0.30 17.43 -24.93
N ASP A 326 -0.49 18.43 -25.32
CA ASP A 326 -1.73 18.25 -26.09
C ASP A 326 -2.72 17.27 -25.44
N GLY A 327 -2.77 17.26 -24.10
CA GLY A 327 -3.63 16.35 -23.33
C GLY A 327 -3.08 14.94 -23.16
N LEU A 328 -1.90 14.62 -23.69
CA LEU A 328 -1.24 13.33 -23.51
C LEU A 328 -0.12 13.43 -22.47
N LEU A 329 -0.10 12.48 -21.54
CA LEU A 329 0.99 12.34 -20.58
C LEU A 329 2.27 11.84 -21.29
N THR A 330 3.35 12.57 -21.08
CA THR A 330 4.68 12.30 -21.63
C THR A 330 5.72 12.38 -20.51
N GLN A 331 6.83 11.65 -20.66
CA GLN A 331 7.93 11.72 -19.71
C GLN A 331 9.15 12.40 -20.36
N LYS A 332 9.84 13.24 -19.59
CA LYS A 332 11.08 13.90 -20.00
C LYS A 332 12.17 13.62 -18.97
N LEU A 333 13.28 13.03 -19.42
CA LEU A 333 14.47 12.85 -18.59
C LEU A 333 15.01 14.23 -18.16
N LYS A 334 15.10 14.46 -16.86
CA LYS A 334 15.61 15.70 -16.25
C LYS A 334 17.07 15.59 -15.85
N SER A 335 17.42 14.46 -15.25
CA SER A 335 18.76 14.23 -14.74
C SER A 335 19.06 12.74 -14.78
N GLU A 336 20.32 12.40 -15.03
CA GLU A 336 20.83 11.05 -14.95
C GLU A 336 22.15 11.09 -14.19
N LEU A 337 22.25 10.25 -13.16
CA LEU A 337 23.33 10.30 -12.19
C LEU A 337 23.82 8.89 -11.91
N THR A 338 25.13 8.70 -11.87
CA THR A 338 25.70 7.43 -11.44
C THR A 338 25.89 7.46 -9.93
N LEU A 339 25.03 6.75 -9.20
CA LEU A 339 25.08 6.62 -7.75
C LEU A 339 25.49 5.19 -7.38
N LYS A 340 26.66 5.06 -6.77
CA LYS A 340 27.15 3.77 -6.27
C LYS A 340 26.61 3.49 -4.87
N ASN A 341 26.30 2.22 -4.59
CA ASN A 341 25.91 1.71 -3.27
C ASN A 341 24.74 2.45 -2.61
N ILE A 342 23.66 2.71 -3.36
CA ILE A 342 22.42 3.24 -2.79
C ILE A 342 21.89 2.22 -1.78
N HIS A 343 21.69 2.64 -0.54
CA HIS A 343 21.18 1.77 0.53
C HIS A 343 19.77 2.16 0.96
N ALA A 344 19.45 3.46 0.94
CA ALA A 344 18.11 3.96 1.21
C ALA A 344 17.82 5.16 0.31
N MET A 345 16.56 5.28 -0.12
CA MET A 345 16.10 6.40 -0.93
C MET A 345 14.61 6.61 -0.74
N GLU A 346 14.22 7.86 -0.47
CA GLU A 346 12.83 8.21 -0.18
C GLU A 346 12.50 9.61 -0.68
N TRP A 347 11.31 9.75 -1.28
CA TRP A 347 10.73 11.05 -1.58
C TRP A 347 10.25 11.74 -0.31
N ALA A 348 10.36 13.05 -0.25
CA ALA A 348 9.63 13.82 0.75
C ALA A 348 8.12 13.67 0.50
N PRO A 349 7.31 13.55 1.57
CA PRO A 349 5.88 13.24 1.46
C PRO A 349 5.02 14.38 0.92
N THR A 350 5.55 15.59 0.79
CA THR A 350 4.80 16.80 0.39
C THR A 350 5.55 17.68 -0.59
N ARG A 351 6.82 17.40 -0.86
CA ARG A 351 7.71 18.23 -1.69
C ARG A 351 8.51 17.33 -2.62
N SER A 352 8.97 17.88 -3.73
CA SER A 352 9.81 17.16 -4.71
C SER A 352 11.28 17.10 -4.29
N PHE A 353 11.53 16.79 -3.02
CA PHE A 353 12.87 16.45 -2.53
C PHE A 353 13.05 14.93 -2.57
N LEU A 354 14.20 14.49 -3.07
CA LEU A 354 14.60 13.08 -3.00
C LEU A 354 15.78 12.94 -2.05
N ALA A 355 15.59 12.23 -0.94
CA ALA A 355 16.66 11.87 -0.03
C ALA A 355 17.31 10.56 -0.49
N VAL A 356 18.64 10.53 -0.56
CA VAL A 356 19.41 9.35 -0.93
C VAL A 356 20.54 9.13 0.07
N PHE A 357 20.66 7.91 0.57
CA PHE A 357 21.78 7.49 1.40
C PHE A 357 22.65 6.48 0.66
N GLN A 358 23.92 6.84 0.47
CA GLN A 358 24.93 6.00 -0.17
C GLN A 358 25.86 5.43 0.88
N LYS A 359 25.83 4.10 1.02
CA LYS A 359 26.69 3.40 1.98
C LYS A 359 28.07 3.18 1.37
N SER A 360 29.09 3.69 2.02
CA SER A 360 30.46 3.51 1.54
C SER A 360 31.06 2.18 1.99
N LYS A 361 32.09 1.73 1.26
CA LYS A 361 33.00 0.65 1.68
C LYS A 361 33.99 1.18 2.74
N GLN A 362 34.65 0.27 3.46
CA GLN A 362 35.31 0.49 4.77
C GLN A 362 36.18 1.75 4.93
N ASP A 363 36.73 2.34 3.85
CA ASP A 363 37.68 3.45 3.92
C ASP A 363 37.16 4.82 3.44
N ALA A 364 35.91 4.92 2.99
CA ALA A 364 35.30 6.20 2.62
C ALA A 364 34.03 6.48 3.46
N PRO A 365 33.66 7.75 3.68
CA PRO A 365 32.44 8.07 4.42
C PRO A 365 31.20 7.73 3.60
N SER A 366 30.20 7.15 4.25
CA SER A 366 28.84 7.07 3.71
C SER A 366 28.27 8.48 3.60
N GLN A 367 27.39 8.71 2.62
CA GLN A 367 26.92 10.05 2.27
C GLN A 367 25.40 10.10 2.33
N PHE A 368 24.89 11.14 2.97
CA PHE A 368 23.49 11.52 2.89
C PHE A 368 23.37 12.70 1.94
N THR A 369 22.60 12.53 0.87
CA THR A 369 22.43 13.47 -0.23
C THR A 369 20.96 13.78 -0.40
N VAL A 370 20.62 15.05 -0.59
CA VAL A 370 19.27 15.49 -0.92
C VAL A 370 19.28 16.11 -2.31
N PHE A 371 18.30 15.71 -3.12
CA PHE A 371 18.04 16.32 -4.41
C PHE A 371 16.86 17.27 -4.32
N ASP A 372 17.04 18.50 -4.80
CA ASP A 372 15.98 19.50 -4.95
C ASP A 372 15.67 19.63 -6.44
N LEU A 373 14.51 19.12 -6.86
CA LEU A 373 14.11 19.10 -8.27
C LEU A 373 13.52 20.41 -8.77
N PHE A 374 13.25 21.38 -7.88
CA PHE A 374 12.78 22.70 -8.28
C PHE A 374 13.92 23.66 -8.62
N GLN A 375 15.12 23.42 -8.08
CA GLN A 375 16.31 24.16 -8.49
C GLN A 375 16.77 23.67 -9.87
N GLN A 376 17.23 24.58 -10.74
CA GLN A 376 17.70 24.22 -12.09
C GLN A 376 19.22 24.02 -12.17
N GLU A 377 19.99 24.63 -11.27
CA GLU A 377 21.46 24.72 -11.40
C GLU A 377 22.24 23.92 -10.34
N ARG A 378 21.60 23.51 -9.22
CA ARG A 378 22.25 22.76 -8.12
C ARG A 378 21.27 21.79 -7.44
N ASN A 379 20.84 20.81 -8.22
CA ASN A 379 19.76 19.90 -7.84
C ASN A 379 20.21 18.82 -6.86
N MET A 380 21.49 18.78 -6.47
CA MET A 380 22.06 17.76 -5.59
C MET A 380 22.96 18.42 -4.55
N ARG A 381 22.74 18.12 -3.28
CA ARG A 381 23.60 18.57 -2.18
C ARG A 381 23.90 17.41 -1.24
N VAL A 382 25.19 17.16 -1.00
CA VAL A 382 25.62 16.23 0.06
C VAL A 382 25.47 16.97 1.39
N ILE A 383 24.53 16.52 2.20
CA ILE A 383 24.17 17.16 3.46
C ILE A 383 25.10 16.70 4.58
N SER A 384 25.42 15.41 4.62
CA SER A 384 26.32 14.88 5.65
C SER A 384 27.12 13.66 5.21
N ARG A 385 28.18 13.40 5.98
CA ARG A 385 29.11 12.29 5.77
C ARG A 385 29.30 11.56 7.09
N THR A 386 29.17 10.24 7.07
CA THR A 386 29.27 9.41 8.28
C THR A 386 30.13 8.17 8.01
N PHE A 387 31.09 7.91 8.90
CA PHE A 387 31.97 6.75 8.81
C PHE A 387 31.37 5.52 9.51
N TYR A 388 31.77 4.33 9.07
CA TYR A 388 31.49 3.05 9.74
C TYR A 388 30.00 2.75 10.01
N VAL A 389 29.13 3.16 9.09
CA VAL A 389 27.68 2.90 9.18
C VAL A 389 27.40 1.42 8.92
N GLU A 390 26.75 0.74 9.87
CA GLU A 390 26.28 -0.64 9.73
C GLU A 390 24.87 -0.68 9.13
N GLN A 391 23.96 0.10 9.70
CA GLN A 391 22.56 0.20 9.26
C GLN A 391 22.14 1.66 9.20
N ILE A 392 21.18 1.95 8.31
CA ILE A 392 20.60 3.26 8.13
C ILE A 392 19.09 3.15 7.96
N LYS A 393 18.36 4.11 8.53
CA LYS A 393 16.96 4.37 8.20
C LYS A 393 16.79 5.85 7.88
N LEU A 394 16.05 6.13 6.82
CA LEU A 394 15.56 7.46 6.50
C LEU A 394 14.11 7.53 6.96
N LEU A 395 13.73 8.62 7.63
CA LEU A 395 12.36 8.81 8.09
C LEU A 395 11.96 10.25 7.86
N TRP A 396 11.02 10.43 6.94
CA TRP A 396 10.42 11.72 6.67
C TRP A 396 9.36 12.06 7.70
N GLN A 397 9.38 13.32 8.10
CA GLN A 397 8.30 13.91 8.86
C GLN A 397 7.09 14.15 7.94
N ALA A 398 5.87 14.01 8.46
CA ALA A 398 4.66 13.99 7.64
C ALA A 398 4.45 15.23 6.76
N SER A 399 4.89 16.43 7.19
CA SER A 399 4.82 17.65 6.37
C SER A 399 5.99 17.82 5.40
N GLY A 400 6.97 16.90 5.40
CA GLY A 400 8.16 16.92 4.54
C GLY A 400 9.18 18.00 4.88
N GLU A 401 9.03 18.68 6.02
CA GLU A 401 9.94 19.76 6.43
C GLU A 401 11.19 19.24 7.15
N TRP A 402 11.15 18.00 7.63
CA TRP A 402 12.26 17.36 8.34
C TRP A 402 12.49 15.94 7.84
N VAL A 403 13.75 15.52 7.86
CA VAL A 403 14.14 14.13 7.65
C VAL A 403 15.09 13.68 8.77
N SER A 404 14.81 12.51 9.33
CA SER A 404 15.68 11.82 10.27
C SER A 404 16.56 10.83 9.53
N VAL A 405 17.86 10.90 9.79
CA VAL A 405 18.86 9.95 9.33
C VAL A 405 19.35 9.19 10.55
N ILE A 406 18.82 7.97 10.74
CA ILE A 406 19.14 7.11 11.87
C ILE A 406 20.27 6.18 11.45
N THR A 407 21.47 6.40 11.95
CA THR A 407 22.64 5.57 11.65
C THR A 407 23.02 4.73 12.88
N ASP A 408 23.11 3.43 12.70
CA ASP A 408 23.78 2.52 13.64
C ASP A 408 25.23 2.32 13.19
N THR A 409 26.18 2.59 14.07
CA THR A 409 27.60 2.27 13.87
C THR A 409 28.02 1.17 14.84
N LYS A 410 29.25 0.67 14.70
CA LYS A 410 29.85 -0.27 15.65
C LYS A 410 29.87 0.24 17.10
N GLN A 411 30.00 1.56 17.28
CA GLN A 411 30.24 2.17 18.60
C GLN A 411 28.97 2.80 19.17
N ASN A 412 28.15 3.40 18.32
CA ASN A 412 27.01 4.20 18.74
C ASN A 412 25.85 4.16 17.73
N THR A 413 24.66 4.41 18.22
CA THR A 413 23.50 4.80 17.40
C THR A 413 23.31 6.30 17.54
N GLN A 414 23.05 6.96 16.41
CA GLN A 414 22.76 8.38 16.37
C GLN A 414 21.60 8.67 15.42
N ILE A 415 20.85 9.72 15.76
CA ILE A 415 19.79 10.28 14.94
C ILE A 415 20.24 11.67 14.55
N MET A 416 20.37 11.91 13.24
CA MET A 416 20.62 13.24 12.70
C MET A 416 19.32 13.76 12.07
N ASN A 417 18.74 14.80 12.67
CA ASN A 417 17.55 15.45 12.14
C ASN A 417 17.99 16.62 11.27
N TYR A 418 17.51 16.69 10.03
CA TYR A 418 17.79 17.80 9.11
C TYR A 418 16.49 18.53 8.76
N GLN A 419 16.51 19.86 8.81
CA GLN A 419 15.41 20.68 8.32
C GLN A 419 15.55 20.91 6.81
N MET A 420 14.52 20.64 6.01
CA MET A 420 14.50 20.86 4.56
C MET A 420 14.22 22.32 4.18
N LYS A 421 14.87 23.27 4.86
CA LYS A 421 14.78 24.71 4.58
C LYS A 421 16.14 25.36 4.78
N GLY A 422 16.46 26.35 3.93
CA GLY A 422 17.72 27.09 4.01
C GLY A 422 18.92 26.19 3.75
N ASP A 423 19.94 26.28 4.62
CA ASP A 423 21.19 25.51 4.53
C ASP A 423 21.14 24.15 5.25
N PHE A 424 19.94 23.57 5.38
CA PHE A 424 19.72 22.28 6.03
C PHE A 424 20.27 22.19 7.46
N PRO A 425 19.85 23.09 8.38
CA PRO A 425 20.30 23.03 9.76
C PRO A 425 19.98 21.67 10.37
N SER A 426 20.90 21.18 11.20
CA SER A 426 20.83 19.81 11.73
C SER A 426 21.00 19.76 13.24
N SER A 427 20.33 18.79 13.86
CA SER A 427 20.53 18.43 15.26
C SER A 427 20.87 16.93 15.35
N SER A 428 21.72 16.56 16.32
CA SER A 428 22.18 15.18 16.47
C SER A 428 21.91 14.67 17.88
N THR A 429 21.17 13.58 18.00
CA THR A 429 20.96 12.87 19.26
C THR A 429 21.75 11.57 19.25
N LYS A 430 22.60 11.36 20.26
CA LYS A 430 23.38 10.13 20.44
C LYS A 430 22.76 9.26 21.52
N PHE A 431 22.66 7.97 21.24
CA PHE A 431 22.21 6.97 22.20
C PHE A 431 23.41 6.34 22.92
N PRO A 432 23.21 5.72 24.11
CA PRO A 432 24.28 5.04 24.84
C PRO A 432 25.02 4.02 23.97
N ALA A 433 26.32 3.85 24.22
CA ALA A 433 27.16 2.94 23.43
C ALA A 433 26.60 1.51 23.41
N GLY A 434 26.64 0.87 22.23
CA GLY A 434 26.09 -0.48 22.03
C GLY A 434 24.55 -0.55 22.00
N SER A 435 23.85 0.59 21.96
CA SER A 435 22.44 0.66 21.62
C SER A 435 22.21 0.47 20.11
N LYS A 436 21.00 0.06 19.71
CA LYS A 436 20.50 -0.01 18.32
C LYS A 436 19.02 0.35 18.29
N ILE A 437 18.62 1.24 17.37
CA ILE A 437 17.22 1.65 17.23
C ILE A 437 16.46 0.62 16.39
N LYS A 438 15.49 -0.05 17.01
CA LYS A 438 14.61 -1.03 16.37
C LYS A 438 13.44 -0.37 15.65
N ASP A 439 12.85 0.65 16.26
CA ASP A 439 11.68 1.36 15.73
C ASP A 439 11.73 2.84 16.11
N PHE A 440 11.09 3.70 15.33
CA PHE A 440 11.12 5.15 15.50
C PHE A 440 9.84 5.78 14.98
N GLN A 441 9.25 6.69 15.77
CA GLN A 441 8.07 7.46 15.39
C GLN A 441 8.23 8.93 15.77
N TYR A 442 7.83 9.82 14.87
CA TYR A 442 7.70 11.25 15.16
C TYR A 442 6.33 11.55 15.78
N SER A 443 6.32 12.53 16.70
CA SER A 443 5.09 13.26 16.99
C SER A 443 4.71 14.16 15.81
N THR A 444 3.42 14.43 15.61
CA THR A 444 2.92 15.20 14.47
C THR A 444 3.32 16.67 14.54
N ASP A 445 3.42 17.21 15.75
CA ASP A 445 3.92 18.58 15.98
C ASP A 445 5.45 18.66 16.01
N ASN A 446 6.13 17.53 15.80
CA ASN A 446 7.58 17.36 15.80
C ASN A 446 8.26 17.85 17.07
N LYS A 447 7.55 17.98 18.19
CA LYS A 447 8.21 18.34 19.45
C LYS A 447 8.92 17.13 20.03
N TYR A 448 8.40 15.94 19.80
CA TYR A 448 8.91 14.69 20.34
C TYR A 448 9.13 13.63 19.25
N CYS A 449 10.05 12.72 19.48
CA CYS A 449 10.09 11.44 18.82
C CYS A 449 10.24 10.33 19.85
N VAL A 450 9.75 9.14 19.52
CA VAL A 450 9.88 7.96 20.36
C VAL A 450 10.64 6.89 19.62
N CYS A 451 11.62 6.33 20.33
CA CYS A 451 12.56 5.38 19.80
C CYS A 451 12.46 4.09 20.61
N LEU A 452 12.35 2.97 19.92
CA LEU A 452 12.56 1.65 20.51
C LEU A 452 14.04 1.29 20.42
N VAL A 453 14.72 1.12 21.55
CA VAL A 453 16.17 0.97 21.61
C VAL A 453 16.54 -0.34 22.27
N SER A 454 17.19 -1.23 21.53
CA SER A 454 17.84 -2.43 22.08
C SER A 454 19.27 -2.08 22.50
N SER A 455 19.77 -2.65 23.60
CA SER A 455 21.18 -2.49 24.00
C SER A 455 21.82 -3.84 24.28
N ARG A 456 23.14 -3.98 24.15
CA ARG A 456 23.83 -5.24 24.50
C ARG A 456 23.66 -5.64 25.96
N GLN A 457 23.43 -4.67 26.84
CA GLN A 457 23.28 -4.88 28.27
C GLN A 457 21.84 -5.28 28.66
N GLN A 458 20.85 -4.97 27.83
CA GLN A 458 19.44 -5.30 28.08
C GLN A 458 19.00 -6.33 27.05
N GLN A 459 18.56 -7.52 27.52
CA GLN A 459 18.07 -8.57 26.62
C GLN A 459 16.87 -8.12 25.78
N LYS A 460 16.11 -7.12 26.24
CA LYS A 460 14.89 -6.64 25.58
C LYS A 460 14.93 -5.12 25.32
N PRO A 461 14.35 -4.64 24.21
CA PRO A 461 14.36 -3.23 23.85
C PRO A 461 13.57 -2.37 24.84
N ALA A 462 14.04 -1.14 25.06
CA ALA A 462 13.37 -0.16 25.90
C ALA A 462 12.91 1.06 25.09
N VAL A 463 11.88 1.76 25.60
CA VAL A 463 11.28 2.92 24.93
C VAL A 463 11.86 4.23 25.46
N TYR A 464 12.32 5.07 24.54
CA TYR A 464 12.87 6.40 24.82
C TYR A 464 12.04 7.48 24.14
N ILE A 465 11.78 8.60 24.82
CA ILE A 465 11.28 9.84 24.24
C ILE A 465 12.42 10.85 24.14
N GLN A 466 12.50 11.53 23.02
CA GLN A 466 13.45 12.60 22.77
C GLN A 466 12.67 13.83 22.32
N GLN A 467 13.00 14.98 22.91
CA GLN A 467 12.51 16.25 22.37
C GLN A 467 13.37 16.63 21.16
N VAL A 468 12.73 16.81 20.00
CA VAL A 468 13.42 17.13 18.75
C VAL A 468 13.95 18.57 18.83
N ASN A 469 15.09 18.83 18.18
CA ASN A 469 15.73 20.16 18.15
C ASN A 469 16.15 20.69 19.53
N THR A 470 16.42 19.79 20.46
CA THR A 470 17.04 20.12 21.74
C THR A 470 18.27 19.25 21.94
N ASP A 471 19.27 19.78 22.65
CA ASP A 471 20.45 19.04 23.09
C ASP A 471 20.16 18.19 24.33
N LEU A 472 18.89 18.11 24.74
CA LEU A 472 18.49 17.29 25.88
C LEU A 472 18.73 15.81 25.56
N PRO A 473 19.25 15.01 26.50
CA PRO A 473 19.45 13.59 26.27
C PRO A 473 18.11 12.85 26.17
N PRO A 474 18.07 11.71 25.45
CA PRO A 474 16.86 10.91 25.31
C PRO A 474 16.45 10.37 26.67
N GLN A 475 15.19 10.59 27.04
CA GLN A 475 14.62 10.19 28.31
C GLN A 475 13.95 8.83 28.15
N LYS A 476 14.29 7.87 29.01
CA LYS A 476 13.60 6.58 29.04
C LYS A 476 12.19 6.79 29.59
N ILE A 477 11.13 6.50 28.81
CA ILE A 477 9.74 6.79 29.21
C ILE A 477 9.32 5.79 30.29
N ILE A 478 9.43 4.49 30.00
CA ILE A 478 9.27 3.38 30.96
C ILE A 478 10.20 2.23 30.55
N SER A 479 10.60 1.38 31.52
CA SER A 479 11.23 0.07 31.28
C SER A 479 10.25 -0.98 30.70
N LEU A 480 9.48 -0.61 29.68
CA LEU A 480 8.66 -1.59 28.95
C LEU A 480 9.49 -2.25 27.87
N GLU A 481 9.37 -3.57 27.83
CA GLU A 481 9.93 -4.43 26.81
C GLU A 481 9.03 -4.38 25.58
N ALA A 482 9.34 -3.51 24.63
CA ALA A 482 8.47 -3.29 23.47
C ALA A 482 9.03 -3.92 22.20
N GLU A 483 8.13 -4.33 21.31
CA GLU A 483 8.42 -4.85 19.97
C GLU A 483 8.13 -3.82 18.89
N LYS A 484 7.07 -3.00 19.07
CA LYS A 484 6.62 -1.99 18.10
C LYS A 484 6.06 -0.76 18.79
N ILE A 485 6.16 0.39 18.12
CA ILE A 485 5.64 1.66 18.60
C ILE A 485 4.82 2.32 17.48
N PHE A 486 3.66 2.84 17.87
CA PHE A 486 2.80 3.65 17.03
C PHE A 486 2.55 5.00 17.70
N PHE A 487 2.34 6.04 16.90
CA PHE A 487 2.00 7.36 17.41
C PHE A 487 0.61 7.76 16.92
N CYS A 488 -0.24 8.17 17.86
CA CYS A 488 -1.52 8.80 17.57
C CYS A 488 -1.32 10.31 17.44
N PRO A 489 -1.54 10.87 16.23
CA PRO A 489 -1.32 12.29 15.95
C PRO A 489 -2.28 13.22 16.70
N GLN A 490 -3.51 12.77 16.98
CA GLN A 490 -4.55 13.62 17.54
C GLN A 490 -4.45 13.81 19.05
N THR A 491 -4.06 12.77 19.78
CA THR A 491 -4.02 12.81 21.26
C THR A 491 -2.63 12.88 21.84
N ASN A 492 -1.59 12.91 20.99
CA ASN A 492 -0.20 12.79 21.43
C ASN A 492 0.05 11.54 22.29
N VAL A 493 -0.60 10.44 21.94
CA VAL A 493 -0.45 9.15 22.63
C VAL A 493 0.43 8.22 21.82
N PHE A 494 1.41 7.61 22.47
CA PHE A 494 2.14 6.49 21.92
C PHE A 494 1.46 5.19 22.31
N VAL A 495 1.30 4.31 21.34
CA VAL A 495 0.84 2.94 21.57
C VAL A 495 2.01 2.00 21.42
N ILE A 496 2.27 1.27 22.49
CA ILE A 496 3.42 0.40 22.64
C ILE A 496 2.91 -1.03 22.66
N VAL A 497 3.40 -1.86 21.73
CA VAL A 497 3.13 -3.30 21.74
C VAL A 497 4.33 -3.99 22.36
N SER A 498 4.07 -4.78 23.40
CA SER A 498 5.06 -5.50 24.21
C SER A 498 4.63 -6.96 24.36
N GLY A 499 5.50 -7.84 24.84
CA GLY A 499 5.19 -9.28 24.99
C GLY A 499 5.77 -10.14 23.86
N GLY A 500 5.32 -11.39 23.76
CA GLY A 500 5.84 -12.37 22.79
C GLY A 500 4.74 -12.94 21.90
N ALA A 501 5.08 -13.86 20.98
CA ALA A 501 4.17 -14.36 19.94
C ALA A 501 2.83 -14.95 20.45
N MET A 502 2.77 -15.37 21.71
CA MET A 502 1.58 -16.01 22.31
C MET A 502 0.74 -15.09 23.19
N SER A 503 1.27 -13.93 23.59
CA SER A 503 0.55 -12.94 24.42
C SER A 503 1.28 -11.60 24.30
N GLN A 504 0.58 -10.60 23.79
CA GLN A 504 1.10 -9.26 23.57
C GLN A 504 0.29 -8.25 24.38
N THR A 505 0.98 -7.38 25.09
CA THR A 505 0.40 -6.29 25.86
C THR A 505 0.46 -5.00 25.03
N VAL A 506 -0.70 -4.40 24.77
CA VAL A 506 -0.85 -3.11 24.09
C VAL A 506 -1.06 -2.02 25.15
N SER A 507 -0.10 -1.12 25.28
CA SER A 507 -0.11 -0.03 26.27
C SER A 507 -0.20 1.33 25.62
N PHE A 508 -1.09 2.18 26.13
CA PHE A 508 -1.30 3.56 25.69
C PHE A 508 -0.57 4.50 26.67
N VAL A 509 0.30 5.36 26.14
CA VAL A 509 1.16 6.24 26.92
C VAL A 509 1.07 7.68 26.40
N ASP A 510 0.71 8.61 27.27
CA ASP A 510 0.66 10.04 26.95
C ASP A 510 2.10 10.59 26.80
N ALA A 511 2.41 11.15 25.62
CA ALA A 511 3.73 11.69 25.31
C ALA A 511 4.14 12.89 26.18
N VAL A 512 3.15 13.73 26.52
CA VAL A 512 3.34 15.02 27.18
C VAL A 512 3.43 14.81 28.68
N LYS A 513 2.46 14.07 29.25
CA LYS A 513 2.39 13.75 30.68
C LYS A 513 3.34 12.62 31.07
N LYS A 514 3.83 11.84 30.11
CA LYS A 514 4.73 10.70 30.30
C LYS A 514 4.12 9.64 31.25
N CYS A 515 2.83 9.36 31.10
CA CYS A 515 2.09 8.44 31.96
C CYS A 515 1.28 7.41 31.17
N TYR A 516 0.99 6.28 31.81
CA TYR A 516 0.08 5.27 31.26
C TYR A 516 -1.36 5.78 31.26
N LEU A 517 -2.07 5.48 30.17
CA LEU A 517 -3.49 5.70 30.05
C LEU A 517 -4.26 4.39 30.21
N ALA A 518 -3.87 3.36 29.46
CA ALA A 518 -4.49 2.04 29.48
C ALA A 518 -3.51 0.94 29.06
N SER A 519 -3.81 -0.31 29.39
CA SER A 519 -3.05 -1.48 28.97
C SER A 519 -3.97 -2.69 28.81
N TYR A 520 -3.77 -3.47 27.76
CA TYR A 520 -4.59 -4.63 27.43
C TYR A 520 -3.70 -5.79 26.96
N ASP A 521 -4.05 -7.01 27.35
CA ASP A 521 -3.42 -8.23 26.87
C ASP A 521 -4.24 -8.85 25.74
N PHE A 522 -3.59 -9.08 24.60
CA PHE A 522 -4.19 -9.63 23.39
C PHE A 522 -3.28 -10.70 22.77
N ASN A 523 -3.89 -11.67 22.10
CA ASN A 523 -3.21 -12.57 21.18
C ASN A 523 -3.37 -12.01 19.76
N ILE A 524 -2.62 -10.94 19.47
CA ILE A 524 -2.84 -10.12 18.27
C ILE A 524 -2.54 -10.93 17.01
N LYS A 525 -3.57 -11.15 16.21
CA LYS A 525 -3.46 -11.70 14.85
C LYS A 525 -3.17 -10.60 13.83
N SER A 526 -3.82 -9.45 13.98
CA SER A 526 -3.68 -8.28 13.11
C SER A 526 -4.04 -7.03 13.89
N MET A 527 -3.37 -5.91 13.62
CA MET A 527 -3.63 -4.64 14.28
C MET A 527 -3.34 -3.50 13.31
N GLU A 528 -4.25 -2.52 13.24
CA GLU A 528 -4.11 -1.35 12.38
C GLU A 528 -4.81 -0.13 12.97
N PHE A 529 -4.17 1.04 12.86
CA PHE A 529 -4.77 2.32 13.20
C PHE A 529 -5.61 2.84 12.04
N ASP A 530 -6.70 3.54 12.34
CA ASP A 530 -7.36 4.34 11.32
C ASP A 530 -6.40 5.43 10.82
N PHE A 531 -6.72 6.00 9.66
CA PHE A 531 -5.87 6.99 9.01
C PHE A 531 -5.52 8.19 9.91
N TYR A 532 -6.43 8.54 10.82
CA TYR A 532 -6.30 9.62 11.78
C TYR A 532 -5.62 9.23 13.09
N GLY A 533 -5.40 7.94 13.33
CA GLY A 533 -4.94 7.38 14.59
C GLY A 533 -5.93 7.54 15.75
N ARG A 534 -7.19 7.89 15.51
CA ARG A 534 -8.27 7.96 16.52
C ARG A 534 -8.62 6.61 17.08
N TYR A 535 -8.59 5.58 16.23
CA TYR A 535 -9.07 4.25 16.53
C TYR A 535 -8.00 3.22 16.17
N LEU A 536 -7.86 2.23 17.02
CA LEU A 536 -7.01 1.07 16.84
C LEU A 536 -7.91 -0.16 16.70
N ALA A 537 -7.88 -0.80 15.53
CA ALA A 537 -8.53 -2.09 15.31
C ALA A 537 -7.53 -3.21 15.63
N ILE A 538 -7.95 -4.16 16.47
CA ILE A 538 -7.17 -5.33 16.87
C ILE A 538 -8.00 -6.59 16.63
N LEU A 539 -7.46 -7.51 15.82
CA LEU A 539 -7.95 -8.88 15.77
C LEU A 539 -7.23 -9.71 16.84
N ASP A 540 -7.96 -10.07 17.88
CA ASP A 540 -7.49 -10.89 18.99
C ASP A 540 -7.92 -12.36 18.81
N LYS A 541 -6.95 -13.29 18.86
CA LYS A 541 -7.21 -14.73 18.72
C LYS A 541 -7.27 -15.39 20.10
N GLN A 542 -8.48 -15.56 20.60
CA GLN A 542 -8.73 -16.31 21.83
C GLN A 542 -9.21 -17.72 21.47
N ASP A 543 -8.42 -18.72 21.81
CA ASP A 543 -8.63 -20.13 21.45
C ASP A 543 -8.80 -20.35 19.93
N SER A 544 -9.98 -20.85 19.54
CA SER A 544 -10.40 -21.08 18.15
C SER A 544 -11.21 -19.93 17.56
N LYS A 545 -11.47 -18.87 18.35
CA LYS A 545 -12.27 -17.72 17.95
C LYS A 545 -11.40 -16.50 17.67
N THR A 546 -11.90 -15.59 16.85
CA THR A 546 -11.25 -14.31 16.59
C THR A 546 -12.22 -13.19 16.96
N TRP A 547 -11.72 -12.20 17.69
CA TRP A 547 -12.47 -11.05 18.15
C TRP A 547 -11.91 -9.79 17.52
N LEU A 548 -12.78 -8.96 16.97
CA LEU A 548 -12.47 -7.60 16.55
C LEU A 548 -12.69 -6.67 17.73
N ASN A 549 -11.63 -6.03 18.19
CA ASN A 549 -11.66 -4.99 19.20
C ASN A 549 -11.33 -3.65 18.53
N ILE A 550 -12.15 -2.62 18.75
CA ILE A 550 -11.84 -1.25 18.33
C ILE A 550 -11.67 -0.41 19.58
N ILE A 551 -10.49 0.16 19.74
CA ILE A 551 -10.07 0.93 20.92
C ILE A 551 -9.81 2.35 20.47
N ASP A 552 -10.23 3.35 21.24
CA ASP A 552 -9.84 4.73 20.95
C ASP A 552 -8.36 5.00 21.32
N CYS A 553 -7.88 6.15 20.91
CA CYS A 553 -6.51 6.61 21.14
C CYS A 553 -6.17 6.94 22.60
N VAL A 554 -7.14 6.99 23.52
CA VAL A 554 -6.87 7.09 24.98
C VAL A 554 -6.91 5.72 25.66
N GLY A 555 -7.22 4.67 24.89
CA GLY A 555 -7.25 3.30 25.36
C GLY A 555 -8.60 2.86 25.91
N THR A 556 -9.72 3.47 25.52
CA THR A 556 -11.08 2.99 25.81
C THR A 556 -11.50 1.98 24.76
N CYS A 557 -11.87 0.76 25.17
CA CYS A 557 -12.45 -0.20 24.24
C CYS A 557 -13.88 0.21 23.87
N LEU A 558 -14.09 0.61 22.62
CA LEU A 558 -15.37 1.11 22.12
C LEU A 558 -16.26 0.00 21.56
N TYR A 559 -15.65 -1.05 21.02
CA TYR A 559 -16.38 -2.08 20.29
C TYR A 559 -15.66 -3.43 20.37
N VAL A 560 -16.44 -4.50 20.60
CA VAL A 560 -15.96 -5.89 20.63
C VAL A 560 -16.98 -6.77 19.90
N LYS A 561 -16.54 -7.49 18.85
CA LYS A 561 -17.39 -8.45 18.13
C LYS A 561 -16.60 -9.68 17.72
N GLN A 562 -17.18 -10.87 17.91
CA GLN A 562 -16.60 -12.09 17.36
C GLN A 562 -16.72 -12.08 15.83
N VAL A 563 -15.61 -12.30 15.13
CA VAL A 563 -15.54 -12.36 13.67
C VAL A 563 -15.00 -13.72 13.23
N ASN A 564 -15.59 -14.27 12.16
CA ASN A 564 -15.26 -15.62 11.68
C ASN A 564 -14.30 -15.57 10.50
N LYS A 565 -13.19 -16.32 10.58
CA LYS A 565 -12.20 -16.50 9.49
C LYS A 565 -11.56 -15.21 8.97
N VAL A 566 -11.61 -14.11 9.73
CA VAL A 566 -10.91 -12.87 9.38
C VAL A 566 -9.42 -13.03 9.69
N GLU A 567 -8.58 -12.65 8.74
CA GLU A 567 -7.12 -12.78 8.83
C GLU A 567 -6.44 -11.44 9.04
N LYS A 568 -6.98 -10.37 8.45
CA LYS A 568 -6.41 -9.03 8.51
C LYS A 568 -7.50 -7.98 8.62
N VAL A 569 -7.23 -6.94 9.41
CA VAL A 569 -7.97 -5.67 9.41
C VAL A 569 -7.20 -4.65 8.59
N VAL A 570 -7.88 -3.85 7.78
CA VAL A 570 -7.27 -2.75 7.02
C VAL A 570 -8.19 -1.54 7.06
N TRP A 571 -7.72 -0.40 7.55
CA TRP A 571 -8.49 0.83 7.49
C TRP A 571 -8.37 1.46 6.11
N ARG A 572 -9.46 2.05 5.62
CA ARG A 572 -9.44 2.87 4.40
C ARG A 572 -8.61 4.12 4.69
N PRO A 573 -7.53 4.39 3.92
CA PRO A 573 -6.83 5.67 3.97
C PRO A 573 -7.75 6.80 3.48
N GLU A 574 -7.44 8.04 3.84
CA GLU A 574 -8.20 9.20 3.39
C GLU A 574 -7.27 10.28 2.82
N ASP A 575 -7.76 11.12 1.90
CA ASP A 575 -6.94 12.18 1.29
C ASP A 575 -6.64 13.31 2.30
N ARG A 576 -5.35 13.60 2.51
CA ARG A 576 -4.90 14.64 3.44
C ARG A 576 -5.29 16.05 3.01
N GLU A 577 -5.44 16.30 1.72
CA GLU A 577 -5.80 17.63 1.24
C GLU A 577 -7.27 17.96 1.56
N MET A 578 -8.13 16.95 1.50
CA MET A 578 -9.55 17.07 1.85
C MET A 578 -9.74 17.44 3.32
N LEU A 579 -8.81 17.04 4.19
CA LEU A 579 -8.82 17.44 5.59
C LEU A 579 -8.57 18.92 5.82
N LYS A 580 -7.70 19.55 5.03
CA LYS A 580 -7.42 20.99 5.17
C LYS A 580 -8.66 21.82 4.85
N VAL A 581 -9.43 21.42 3.85
CA VAL A 581 -10.70 22.07 3.48
C VAL A 581 -11.74 21.94 4.61
N SER A 582 -11.73 20.82 5.36
CA SER A 582 -12.56 20.67 6.55
C SER A 582 -12.05 21.46 7.77
N GLN A 583 -10.73 21.69 7.87
CA GLN A 583 -10.07 22.38 9.00
C GLN A 583 -9.98 23.92 8.83
N GLU A 584 -10.01 24.46 7.61
CA GLU A 584 -9.95 25.92 7.36
C GLU A 584 -11.24 26.67 7.74
N GLY A 585 -12.29 25.97 8.16
CA GLY A 585 -13.52 26.59 8.62
C GLY A 585 -13.68 26.53 10.12
N SER A 586 -13.92 27.68 10.75
CA SER A 586 -14.63 27.84 12.03
C SER A 586 -15.90 26.96 12.21
N LEU A 587 -16.34 26.28 11.15
CA LEU A 587 -17.36 25.25 11.10
C LEU A 587 -16.95 23.94 11.79
N TYR A 588 -15.70 23.45 11.73
CA TYR A 588 -15.34 22.16 12.36
C TYR A 588 -15.36 22.26 13.90
N GLU A 589 -14.80 23.33 14.46
CA GLU A 589 -14.87 23.59 15.90
C GLU A 589 -16.31 23.87 16.37
N LYS A 590 -17.06 24.73 15.65
CA LYS A 590 -18.49 24.95 15.94
C LYS A 590 -19.32 23.69 15.82
N ARG A 591 -18.99 22.80 14.88
CA ARG A 591 -19.72 21.54 14.65
C ARG A 591 -19.31 20.46 15.64
N ILE A 592 -18.06 20.42 16.11
CA ILE A 592 -17.66 19.61 17.27
C ILE A 592 -18.41 20.05 18.51
N ASP A 593 -18.54 21.35 18.76
CA ASP A 593 -19.28 21.87 19.91
C ASP A 593 -20.78 21.55 19.79
N GLN A 594 -21.37 21.73 18.60
CA GLN A 594 -22.76 21.31 18.32
C GLN A 594 -22.96 19.79 18.44
N LEU A 595 -22.02 18.96 17.97
CA LEU A 595 -22.09 17.50 18.06
C LEU A 595 -21.89 17.02 19.50
N LYS A 596 -21.04 17.68 20.29
CA LYS A 596 -20.93 17.42 21.74
C LYS A 596 -22.24 17.73 22.44
N GLU A 597 -22.88 18.84 22.11
CA GLU A 597 -24.15 19.27 22.69
C GLU A 597 -25.29 18.31 22.29
N GLN A 598 -25.42 18.01 20.99
CA GLN A 598 -26.41 17.06 20.45
C GLN A 598 -26.18 15.61 20.91
N ASN A 599 -24.94 15.13 21.00
CA ASN A 599 -24.66 13.80 21.54
C ASN A 599 -24.88 13.75 23.05
N SER A 600 -24.62 14.82 23.79
CA SER A 600 -24.98 14.88 25.21
C SER A 600 -26.49 14.74 25.40
N GLU A 601 -27.29 15.37 24.54
CA GLU A 601 -28.75 15.27 24.58
C GLU A 601 -29.26 13.92 24.10
N LYS A 602 -28.73 13.35 23.01
CA LYS A 602 -29.12 12.00 22.53
C LYS A 602 -28.74 10.91 23.53
N VAL A 603 -27.55 11.01 24.16
CA VAL A 603 -27.12 10.07 25.21
C VAL A 603 -27.99 10.24 26.46
N LYS A 604 -28.31 11.46 26.86
CA LYS A 604 -29.23 11.73 27.97
C LYS A 604 -30.64 11.19 27.70
N GLN A 605 -31.19 11.38 26.50
CA GLN A 605 -32.48 10.82 26.09
C GLN A 605 -32.46 9.28 26.04
N LYS A 606 -31.37 8.67 25.58
CA LYS A 606 -31.22 7.20 25.59
C LYS A 606 -31.11 6.66 27.02
N TYR A 607 -30.36 7.35 27.89
CA TYR A 607 -30.25 7.01 29.31
C TYR A 607 -31.59 7.18 30.03
N GLU A 608 -32.34 8.25 29.77
CA GLU A 608 -33.68 8.48 30.33
C GLU A 608 -34.68 7.40 29.87
N ARG A 609 -34.64 6.98 28.60
CA ARG A 609 -35.45 5.85 28.11
C ARG A 609 -35.07 4.53 28.80
N LEU A 610 -33.78 4.23 28.91
CA LEU A 610 -33.29 3.02 29.58
C LEU A 610 -33.62 3.05 31.08
N TYR A 611 -33.47 4.20 31.75
CA TYR A 611 -33.83 4.38 33.15
C TYR A 611 -35.34 4.21 33.37
N LYS A 612 -36.17 4.72 32.46
CA LYS A 612 -37.63 4.52 32.49
C LYS A 612 -38.00 3.04 32.31
N GLN A 613 -37.40 2.35 31.34
CA GLN A 613 -37.58 0.91 31.16
C GLN A 613 -37.09 0.10 32.36
N TYR A 614 -35.98 0.51 32.99
CA TYR A 614 -35.45 -0.13 34.18
C TYR A 614 -36.34 0.10 35.40
N LYS A 615 -36.90 1.31 35.55
CA LYS A 615 -37.85 1.65 36.61
C LYS A 615 -39.17 0.88 36.44
N GLU A 616 -39.72 0.81 35.23
CA GLU A 616 -40.90 0.00 34.92
C GLU A 616 -40.65 -1.50 35.17
N ALA A 617 -39.47 -2.02 34.82
CA ALA A 617 -39.08 -3.39 35.11
C ALA A 617 -38.88 -3.66 36.62
N PHE A 618 -38.40 -2.67 37.37
CA PHE A 618 -38.22 -2.76 38.82
C PHE A 618 -39.56 -2.71 39.56
N GLU A 619 -40.46 -1.82 39.16
CA GLU A 619 -41.84 -1.74 39.68
C GLU A 619 -42.61 -3.04 39.36
N CYS A 620 -42.43 -3.60 38.16
CA CYS A 620 -42.99 -4.91 37.79
C CYS A 620 -42.40 -6.06 38.64
N LYS A 621 -41.11 -5.98 39.03
CA LYS A 621 -40.48 -6.95 39.93
C LYS A 621 -41.03 -6.84 41.37
N GLU A 622 -41.28 -5.63 41.87
CA GLU A 622 -41.92 -5.43 43.18
C GLU A 622 -43.36 -5.95 43.20
N GLU A 623 -44.13 -5.74 42.14
CA GLU A 623 -45.49 -6.30 42.01
C GLU A 623 -45.48 -7.84 41.99
N VAL A 624 -44.52 -8.46 41.29
CA VAL A 624 -44.35 -9.91 41.27
C VAL A 624 -43.88 -10.45 42.63
N GLU A 625 -42.95 -9.77 43.32
CA GLU A 625 -42.52 -10.14 44.67
C GLU A 625 -43.64 -9.98 45.71
N PHE A 626 -44.46 -8.93 45.58
CA PHE A 626 -45.65 -8.73 46.41
C PHE A 626 -46.69 -9.82 46.17
N GLY A 627 -46.96 -10.17 44.90
CA GLY A 627 -47.84 -11.27 44.52
C GLY A 627 -47.35 -12.64 45.00
N LEU A 628 -46.03 -12.87 44.99
CA LEU A 628 -45.41 -14.08 45.54
C LEU A 628 -45.53 -14.16 47.06
N LYS A 629 -45.34 -13.06 47.78
CA LYS A 629 -45.56 -13.00 49.24
C LYS A 629 -47.03 -13.24 49.61
N GLN A 630 -47.97 -12.72 48.83
CA GLN A 630 -49.41 -12.99 48.99
C GLN A 630 -49.73 -14.48 48.79
N LYS A 631 -49.19 -15.11 47.72
CA LYS A 631 -49.36 -16.54 47.48
C LYS A 631 -48.69 -17.40 48.55
N GLN A 632 -47.51 -17.02 49.05
CA GLN A 632 -46.87 -17.73 50.16
C GLN A 632 -47.72 -17.68 51.43
N LYS A 633 -48.30 -16.52 51.77
CA LYS A 633 -49.25 -16.41 52.89
C LYS A 633 -50.49 -17.28 52.70
N GLN A 634 -51.03 -17.36 51.47
CA GLN A 634 -52.16 -18.25 51.17
C GLN A 634 -51.78 -19.72 51.30
N VAL A 635 -50.60 -20.13 50.81
CA VAL A 635 -50.09 -21.50 50.95
C VAL A 635 -49.86 -21.85 52.42
N GLU A 636 -49.35 -20.91 53.21
CA GLU A 636 -49.11 -21.10 54.64
C GLU A 636 -50.44 -21.22 55.41
N LEU A 637 -51.45 -20.41 55.07
CA LEU A 637 -52.80 -20.54 55.61
C LEU A 637 -53.41 -21.92 55.28
N VAL A 638 -53.29 -22.37 54.04
CA VAL A 638 -53.75 -23.71 53.61
C VAL A 638 -53.03 -24.81 54.38
N ARG A 639 -51.72 -24.67 54.62
CA ARG A 639 -50.94 -25.64 55.42
C ARG A 639 -51.39 -25.67 56.87
N THR A 640 -51.74 -24.53 57.46
CA THR A 640 -52.26 -24.48 58.84
C THR A 640 -53.62 -25.17 58.92
N VAL A 641 -54.55 -24.85 58.01
CA VAL A 641 -55.86 -25.51 57.94
C VAL A 641 -55.73 -27.02 57.70
N TYR A 642 -54.77 -27.45 56.87
CA TYR A 642 -54.53 -28.86 56.62
C TYR A 642 -53.97 -29.59 57.86
N ARG A 643 -53.11 -28.93 58.66
CA ARG A 643 -52.62 -29.49 59.93
C ARG A 643 -53.72 -29.59 60.99
N GLU A 644 -54.59 -28.58 61.06
CA GLU A 644 -55.77 -28.62 61.94
C GLU A 644 -56.69 -29.78 61.54
N TYR A 645 -56.92 -29.98 60.24
CA TYR A 645 -57.69 -31.12 59.73
C TYR A 645 -57.02 -32.47 60.05
N GLU A 646 -55.70 -32.59 59.91
CA GLU A 646 -54.98 -33.82 60.30
C GLU A 646 -55.07 -34.11 61.80
N GLN A 647 -55.05 -33.07 62.65
CA GLN A 647 -55.24 -33.21 64.10
C GLN A 647 -56.65 -33.66 64.45
N GLU A 648 -57.68 -33.02 63.87
CA GLU A 648 -59.08 -33.44 64.05
C GLU A 648 -59.30 -34.87 63.55
N TYR A 649 -58.74 -35.23 62.40
CA TYR A 649 -58.83 -36.59 61.86
C TYR A 649 -58.13 -37.61 62.76
N ALA A 650 -56.97 -37.27 63.32
CA ALA A 650 -56.26 -38.12 64.27
C ALA A 650 -57.07 -38.32 65.56
N GLU A 651 -57.71 -37.28 66.09
CA GLU A 651 -58.59 -37.38 67.27
C GLU A 651 -59.81 -38.27 66.99
N VAL A 652 -60.43 -38.15 65.82
CA VAL A 652 -61.54 -39.01 65.40
C VAL A 652 -61.10 -40.46 65.29
N VAL A 653 -59.93 -40.73 64.71
CA VAL A 653 -59.37 -42.09 64.60
C VAL A 653 -59.03 -42.68 65.97
N VAL A 654 -58.42 -41.90 66.87
CA VAL A 654 -58.13 -42.35 68.25
C VAL A 654 -59.42 -42.67 68.99
N THR A 655 -60.44 -41.82 68.87
CA THR A 655 -61.76 -42.04 69.51
C THR A 655 -62.45 -43.28 68.94
N ALA A 656 -62.35 -43.50 67.63
CA ALA A 656 -62.88 -44.70 66.98
C ALA A 656 -62.16 -45.96 67.44
N ILE A 657 -60.82 -45.93 67.56
CA ILE A 657 -60.02 -47.04 68.09
C ILE A 657 -60.36 -47.32 69.56
N GLN A 658 -60.53 -46.29 70.38
CA GLN A 658 -60.96 -46.45 71.79
C GLN A 658 -62.33 -47.13 71.87
N LYS A 659 -63.33 -46.66 71.12
CA LYS A 659 -64.65 -47.31 71.06
C LYS A 659 -64.58 -48.75 70.55
N LEU A 660 -63.72 -49.02 69.55
CA LEU A 660 -63.54 -50.38 69.03
C LEU A 660 -62.91 -51.29 70.09
N ASN A 661 -61.94 -50.80 70.86
CA ASN A 661 -61.32 -51.54 71.96
C ASN A 661 -62.31 -51.76 73.12
N GLU A 662 -63.15 -50.78 73.46
CA GLU A 662 -64.22 -50.94 74.43
C GLU A 662 -65.25 -51.99 73.98
N THR A 663 -65.64 -51.96 72.70
CA THR A 663 -66.56 -52.95 72.12
C THR A 663 -65.92 -54.34 72.09
N THR A 664 -64.64 -54.44 71.77
CA THR A 664 -63.90 -55.70 71.76
C THR A 664 -63.74 -56.25 73.18
N ALA A 665 -63.47 -55.39 74.16
CA ALA A 665 -63.42 -55.76 75.57
C ALA A 665 -64.79 -56.22 76.09
N GLN A 666 -65.88 -55.58 75.64
CA GLN A 666 -67.24 -55.98 75.97
C GLN A 666 -67.62 -57.32 75.34
N VAL A 667 -67.28 -57.55 74.06
CA VAL A 667 -67.50 -58.85 73.40
C VAL A 667 -66.68 -59.95 74.06
N GLN A 668 -65.42 -59.70 74.43
CA GLN A 668 -64.62 -60.66 75.19
C GLN A 668 -65.18 -60.94 76.58
N LEU A 669 -65.78 -59.93 77.24
CA LEU A 669 -66.46 -60.09 78.52
C LEU A 669 -67.75 -60.91 78.37
N ASP A 670 -68.52 -60.66 77.31
CA ASP A 670 -69.76 -61.37 77.02
C ASP A 670 -69.48 -62.83 76.59
N GLU A 671 -68.44 -63.09 75.80
CA GLU A 671 -67.95 -64.44 75.49
C GLU A 671 -67.41 -65.17 76.74
N LEU A 672 -66.74 -64.45 77.64
CA LEU A 672 -66.33 -65.00 78.94
C LEU A 672 -67.54 -65.33 79.81
N ASN A 673 -68.57 -64.50 79.81
CA ASN A 673 -69.79 -64.75 80.57
C ASN A 673 -70.60 -65.93 79.98
N GLU A 674 -70.66 -66.09 78.66
CA GLU A 674 -71.24 -67.28 78.00
C GLU A 674 -70.43 -68.57 78.26
N LEU A 675 -69.12 -68.47 78.52
CA LEU A 675 -68.28 -69.60 78.97
C LEU A 675 -68.44 -69.91 80.47
N PHE A 676 -68.97 -68.97 81.25
CA PHE A 676 -69.18 -69.10 82.70
C PHE A 676 -70.62 -69.56 83.06
N GLU A 677 -71.59 -69.38 82.17
CA GLU A 677 -72.92 -70.03 82.19
C GLU A 677 -72.86 -71.47 81.65
#